data_AF-A0A964QQJ8-F1
#
_entry.id   AF-A0A964QQJ8-F1
#
_cell.length_a   1.000
_cell.length_b   1.000
_cell.length_c   1.000
_cell.angle_alpha   90.00
_cell.angle_beta   90.00
_cell.angle_gamma   90.00
#
_symmetry.space_group_name_H-M   'P 1'
#
loop_
_entity.id
_entity.type
_entity.pdbx_description
1 polymer ?
#
loop_
_entity_poly.entity_id
_entity_poly.type
_entity_poly.pdbx_seq_one_letter_code
_entity_poly.pdbx_strand_id
1 'polypeptide(L)'
;MTWTLLQNSLLVSALAALASVTLGCLAALWLAGLELRWRQWFLAAAVTALALPPFLVTNCWLHLLGYTGVWREWLPLSIYSLGGTIWILTLLTWPITLFLVLGALHRLEPSQLESDVLLQGWPMIRWLLFPLARPAIGLAFVLTFVFALNNFAVPALLQTKVLPAELWVNFNTTFDYSNALKASWPLLIAPLLLLLWLGRRGEQWPSLEGRVTPRLFRRQLGQPWNVMAAASTLLLVWFAVGLPLSQLMTTATTWMELPPAIAAGRSAVWNSLIFAAVTATLCAAVGLISWRRKLGAILWVPFLLPGVLLGLALIFALNRPATDLFYQSMWIVVLSFTLRYLAISWNGAGQAMRSVDPDLTASARLSGASSFQLFRYVHWPQVAPQLAAIWYVTYLLCLWDVETLILIVPPGGETLALRVFNLLHYGHNTQVNALCVVLLLLAVAPLLGWRLGQWIKARRSFSWLRTGAALTLFQMGCQPVASNESLIESKLFEKVQIIGSRGTALGQFNKPRSVATDAMDNLYVVDMTGRVQKFSSNGVYVTSWQLPQTDRGNPKGMCQDGAGNVVVIEPHYSRVNHFSIDGKLIHQWGVHGTNAGHVAFPRSAVVNSRGEIYISEYGVVDRVQKFSANGAQFIQSFGHAGPGPGEFNRPEGLGIDRQDQLYVADSCNHRIEIFSPDGRFLRSYGRAGSALGELSYPYDVQVDRVGRQYVCEFGNSRIQIFDENNLPLEIVGGVGAAPGQFSNPWGLALDSMGNLYVADSRNHRVQKFIRHKHSKVANGPKPLTKEVS
;
A
#
# COMPACT_ATOMS: atom_id res chain seq x y z
N MET A 1 -12.59 -15.07 -18.91
CA MET A 1 -13.12 -13.82 -18.34
C MET A 1 -12.04 -12.75 -18.39
N THR A 2 -11.90 -12.01 -19.50
CA THR A 2 -10.76 -11.09 -19.71
C THR A 2 -11.06 -9.88 -20.61
N TRP A 3 -11.99 -9.97 -21.57
CA TRP A 3 -12.18 -8.91 -22.57
C TRP A 3 -12.77 -7.60 -22.00
N THR A 4 -13.80 -7.69 -21.14
CA THR A 4 -14.41 -6.51 -20.51
C THR A 4 -13.44 -5.77 -19.58
N LEU A 5 -12.61 -6.51 -18.83
CA LEU A 5 -11.58 -5.93 -17.96
C LEU A 5 -10.49 -5.22 -18.76
N LEU A 6 -10.07 -5.81 -19.88
CA LEU A 6 -9.11 -5.19 -20.79
C LEU A 6 -9.70 -3.93 -21.42
N GLN A 7 -10.95 -3.99 -21.90
CA GLN A 7 -11.67 -2.84 -22.45
C GLN A 7 -11.75 -1.69 -21.44
N ASN A 8 -12.15 -1.97 -20.19
CA ASN A 8 -12.19 -0.97 -19.13
C ASN A 8 -10.82 -0.35 -18.88
N SER A 9 -9.77 -1.17 -18.84
CA SER A 9 -8.39 -0.70 -18.61
C SER A 9 -7.93 0.22 -19.73
N LEU A 10 -8.15 -0.17 -20.99
CA LEU A 10 -7.79 0.64 -22.15
C LEU A 10 -8.60 1.93 -22.23
N LEU A 11 -9.90 1.87 -21.94
CA LEU A 11 -10.80 3.02 -21.97
C LEU A 11 -10.41 4.04 -20.89
N VAL A 12 -10.22 3.58 -19.64
CA VAL A 12 -9.79 4.46 -18.54
C VAL A 12 -8.44 5.11 -18.88
N SER A 13 -7.50 4.32 -19.38
CA SER A 13 -6.15 4.82 -19.70
C SER A 13 -6.15 5.81 -20.86
N ALA A 14 -6.90 5.54 -21.93
CA ALA A 14 -7.00 6.41 -23.09
C ALA A 14 -7.71 7.73 -22.77
N LEU A 15 -8.83 7.68 -22.05
CA LEU A 15 -9.58 8.88 -21.69
C LEU A 15 -8.85 9.73 -20.65
N ALA A 16 -8.18 9.10 -19.67
CA ALA A 16 -7.33 9.82 -18.71
C ALA A 16 -6.14 10.49 -19.42
N ALA A 17 -5.50 9.79 -20.37
CA ALA A 17 -4.41 10.37 -21.17
C ALA A 17 -4.90 11.54 -22.04
N LEU A 18 -6.04 11.42 -22.72
CA LEU A 18 -6.62 12.51 -23.53
C LEU A 18 -6.96 13.74 -22.66
N ALA A 19 -7.60 13.53 -21.51
CA ALA A 19 -7.95 14.61 -20.59
C ALA A 19 -6.68 15.27 -20.00
N SER A 20 -5.70 14.47 -19.59
CA SER A 20 -4.40 14.91 -19.06
C SER A 20 -3.60 15.69 -20.10
N VAL A 21 -3.62 15.28 -21.36
CA VAL A 21 -2.99 16.00 -22.47
C VAL A 21 -3.71 17.31 -22.74
N THR A 22 -5.04 17.31 -22.78
CA THR A 22 -5.84 18.52 -23.03
C THR A 22 -5.58 19.59 -21.97
N LEU A 23 -5.71 19.22 -20.70
CA LEU A 23 -5.53 20.12 -19.56
C LEU A 23 -4.07 20.57 -19.41
N GLY A 24 -3.10 19.67 -19.60
CA GLY A 24 -1.68 20.02 -19.55
C GLY A 24 -1.22 20.92 -20.69
N CYS A 25 -1.78 20.78 -21.90
CA CYS A 25 -1.55 21.70 -23.01
C CYS A 25 -2.09 23.10 -22.71
N LEU A 26 -3.30 23.22 -22.16
CA LEU A 26 -3.85 24.51 -21.73
C LEU A 26 -2.96 25.17 -20.66
N ALA A 27 -2.49 24.39 -19.68
CA ALA A 27 -1.53 24.88 -18.69
C ALA A 27 -0.22 25.33 -19.33
N ALA A 28 0.32 24.59 -20.29
CA ALA A 28 1.57 24.95 -20.98
C ALA A 28 1.42 26.25 -21.79
N LEU A 29 0.28 26.42 -22.49
CA LEU A 29 -0.04 27.65 -23.23
C LEU A 29 -0.06 28.86 -22.30
N TRP A 30 -0.72 28.75 -21.15
CA TRP A 30 -0.77 29.85 -20.20
C TRP A 30 0.59 30.15 -19.56
N LEU A 31 1.32 29.11 -19.11
CA LEU A 31 2.61 29.28 -18.45
C LEU A 31 3.69 29.85 -19.38
N ALA A 32 3.65 29.52 -20.68
CA ALA A 32 4.54 30.11 -21.67
C ALA A 32 4.43 31.65 -21.74
N GLY A 33 3.23 32.19 -21.48
CA GLY A 33 2.96 33.62 -21.42
C GLY A 33 3.16 34.29 -20.06
N LEU A 34 3.61 33.57 -19.02
CA LEU A 34 3.83 34.12 -17.67
C LEU A 34 5.26 34.61 -17.46
N GLU A 35 5.45 35.65 -16.65
CA GLU A 35 6.78 36.06 -16.19
C GLU A 35 7.41 34.98 -15.29
N LEU A 36 8.74 34.94 -15.22
CA LEU A 36 9.50 33.87 -14.57
C LEU A 36 9.07 33.64 -13.10
N ARG A 37 8.85 34.72 -12.34
CA ARG A 37 8.44 34.65 -10.92
C ARG A 37 7.12 33.90 -10.75
N TRP A 38 6.11 34.22 -11.55
CA TRP A 38 4.78 33.59 -11.48
C TRP A 38 4.81 32.17 -12.05
N ARG A 39 5.54 31.97 -13.15
CA ARG A 39 5.75 30.66 -13.77
C ARG A 39 6.33 29.66 -12.77
N GLN A 40 7.29 30.06 -11.94
CA GLN A 40 7.88 29.21 -10.91
C GLN A 40 6.87 28.72 -9.87
N TRP A 41 5.92 29.56 -9.44
CA TRP A 41 4.86 29.14 -8.50
C TRP A 41 3.96 28.06 -9.09
N PHE A 42 3.54 28.20 -10.35
CA PHE A 42 2.69 27.20 -11.01
C PHE A 42 3.45 25.92 -11.36
N LEU A 43 4.73 26.03 -11.73
CA LEU A 43 5.59 24.85 -11.88
C LEU A 43 5.77 24.12 -10.55
N ALA A 44 5.94 24.85 -9.45
CA ALA A 44 5.98 24.25 -8.12
C ALA A 44 4.66 23.54 -7.79
N ALA A 45 3.50 24.15 -8.10
CA ALA A 45 2.19 23.50 -7.91
C ALA A 45 2.04 22.22 -8.77
N ALA A 46 2.53 22.23 -10.01
CA ALA A 46 2.53 21.04 -10.87
C ALA A 46 3.44 19.92 -10.33
N VAL A 47 4.63 20.28 -9.80
CA VAL A 47 5.50 19.33 -9.10
C VAL A 47 4.81 18.79 -7.85
N THR A 48 4.11 19.64 -7.09
CA THR A 48 3.32 19.22 -5.93
C THR A 48 2.23 18.24 -6.35
N ALA A 49 1.50 18.49 -7.45
CA ALA A 49 0.48 17.57 -7.96
C ALA A 49 1.07 16.17 -8.25
N LEU A 50 2.24 16.11 -8.90
CA LEU A 50 2.95 14.85 -9.15
C LEU A 50 3.47 14.19 -7.86
N ALA A 51 3.76 14.99 -6.83
CA ALA A 51 4.22 14.55 -5.53
C ALA A 51 3.09 14.22 -4.55
N LEU A 52 1.81 14.43 -4.90
CA LEU A 52 0.71 14.06 -4.02
C LEU A 52 0.49 12.54 -4.09
N PRO A 53 0.37 11.85 -2.93
CA PRO A 53 0.00 10.44 -2.92
C PRO A 53 -1.34 10.23 -3.65
N PRO A 54 -1.45 9.25 -4.58
CA PRO A 54 -2.71 8.94 -5.25
C PRO A 54 -3.84 8.64 -4.26
N PHE A 55 -3.50 8.03 -3.13
CA PHE A 55 -4.40 7.71 -2.02
C PHE A 55 -5.00 8.94 -1.37
N LEU A 56 -4.23 10.02 -1.21
CA LEU A 56 -4.69 11.27 -0.63
C LEU A 56 -5.70 11.96 -1.55
N VAL A 57 -5.36 12.05 -2.84
CA VAL A 57 -6.27 12.61 -3.85
C VAL A 57 -7.55 11.78 -3.90
N THR A 58 -7.45 10.45 -3.94
CA THR A 58 -8.63 9.57 -3.97
C THR A 58 -9.48 9.71 -2.71
N ASN A 59 -8.87 9.70 -1.51
CA ASN A 59 -9.59 9.84 -0.24
C ASN A 59 -10.33 11.18 -0.15
N CYS A 60 -9.71 12.24 -0.66
CA CYS A 60 -10.33 13.54 -0.74
C CYS A 60 -11.60 13.54 -1.59
N TRP A 61 -11.55 12.95 -2.79
CA TRP A 61 -12.73 12.83 -3.66
C TRP A 61 -13.76 11.82 -3.14
N LEU A 62 -13.37 10.79 -2.39
CA LEU A 62 -14.29 9.90 -1.68
C LEU A 62 -15.07 10.64 -0.59
N HIS A 63 -14.43 11.55 0.14
CA HIS A 63 -15.11 12.39 1.14
C HIS A 63 -16.08 13.39 0.50
N LEU A 64 -15.84 13.82 -0.74
CA LEU A 64 -16.72 14.75 -1.44
C LEU A 64 -17.88 14.06 -2.17
N LEU A 65 -17.59 13.00 -2.94
CA LEU A 65 -18.53 12.36 -3.87
C LEU A 65 -18.77 10.88 -3.60
N GLY A 66 -18.27 10.35 -2.48
CA GLY A 66 -18.59 9.00 -2.00
C GLY A 66 -20.04 8.87 -1.53
N TYR A 67 -20.39 7.70 -0.98
CA TYR A 67 -21.76 7.37 -0.59
C TYR A 67 -22.34 8.36 0.44
N THR A 68 -21.50 8.82 1.37
CA THR A 68 -21.83 9.82 2.39
C THR A 68 -21.12 11.15 2.14
N GLY A 69 -20.80 11.45 0.87
CA GLY A 69 -19.96 12.57 0.51
C GLY A 69 -20.66 13.93 0.64
N VAL A 70 -19.92 14.97 1.05
CA VAL A 70 -20.49 16.31 1.31
C VAL A 70 -21.14 16.93 0.08
N TRP A 71 -20.64 16.63 -1.13
CA TRP A 71 -21.16 17.15 -2.39
C TRP A 71 -22.17 16.21 -3.05
N ARG A 72 -22.38 15.00 -2.52
CA ARG A 72 -23.21 13.96 -3.13
C ARG A 72 -24.67 14.38 -3.29
N GLU A 73 -25.19 15.16 -2.34
CA GLU A 73 -26.56 15.68 -2.38
C GLU A 73 -26.76 16.74 -3.49
N TRP A 74 -25.71 17.51 -3.82
CA TRP A 74 -25.77 18.63 -4.76
C TRP A 74 -25.33 18.22 -6.17
N LEU A 75 -24.44 17.23 -6.26
CA LEU A 75 -23.87 16.72 -7.49
C LEU A 75 -24.05 15.19 -7.51
N PRO A 76 -25.10 14.65 -8.17
CA PRO A 76 -25.43 13.22 -8.15
C PRO A 76 -24.48 12.36 -9.01
N LEU A 77 -23.20 12.70 -9.05
CA LEU A 77 -22.13 11.96 -9.74
C LEU A 77 -21.47 10.96 -8.78
N SER A 78 -21.37 9.69 -9.20
CA SER A 78 -20.69 8.65 -8.41
C SER A 78 -19.20 8.63 -8.68
N ILE A 79 -18.40 8.84 -7.63
CA ILE A 79 -16.95 8.65 -7.71
C ILE A 79 -16.57 7.17 -7.89
N TYR A 80 -17.44 6.23 -7.44
CA TYR A 80 -17.32 4.79 -7.68
C TYR A 80 -17.73 4.44 -9.13
N SER A 81 -16.99 4.98 -10.10
CA SER A 81 -17.28 4.80 -11.52
C SER A 81 -16.01 4.89 -12.38
N LEU A 82 -16.11 4.42 -13.63
CA LEU A 82 -15.04 4.60 -14.62
C LEU A 82 -14.69 6.09 -14.79
N GLY A 83 -15.71 6.96 -14.79
CA GLY A 83 -15.53 8.42 -14.86
C GLY A 83 -14.75 8.97 -13.66
N GLY A 84 -15.07 8.52 -12.44
CA GLY A 84 -14.31 8.91 -11.24
C GLY A 84 -12.84 8.47 -11.29
N THR A 85 -12.58 7.28 -11.83
CA THR A 85 -11.21 6.78 -12.03
C THR A 85 -10.45 7.63 -13.06
N ILE A 86 -11.08 7.92 -14.21
CA ILE A 86 -10.52 8.78 -15.26
C ILE A 86 -10.18 10.17 -14.69
N TRP A 87 -11.09 10.74 -13.90
CA TRP A 87 -10.93 12.05 -13.28
C TRP A 87 -9.71 12.09 -12.34
N ILE A 88 -9.62 11.16 -11.38
CA ILE A 88 -8.51 11.14 -10.42
C ILE A 88 -7.18 10.90 -11.14
N LEU A 89 -7.11 9.97 -12.10
CA LEU A 89 -5.89 9.74 -12.87
C LEU A 89 -5.47 10.99 -13.67
N THR A 90 -6.44 11.72 -14.24
CA THR A 90 -6.18 12.99 -14.93
C THR A 90 -5.55 14.02 -14.00
N LEU A 91 -6.07 14.17 -12.77
CA LEU A 91 -5.53 15.09 -11.77
C LEU A 91 -4.10 14.74 -11.32
N LEU A 92 -3.73 13.45 -11.39
CA LEU A 92 -2.39 12.99 -11.04
C LEU A 92 -1.39 13.11 -12.19
N THR A 93 -1.83 12.98 -13.45
CA THR A 93 -0.91 12.86 -14.60
C THR A 93 -0.76 14.11 -15.46
N TRP A 94 -1.62 15.12 -15.32
CA TRP A 94 -1.53 16.37 -16.11
C TRP A 94 -0.16 17.09 -16.06
N PRO A 95 0.63 17.04 -14.96
CA PRO A 95 1.94 17.71 -14.91
C PRO A 95 2.92 17.15 -15.95
N ILE A 96 2.83 15.86 -16.29
CA ILE A 96 3.71 15.21 -17.28
C ILE A 96 3.57 15.93 -18.64
N THR A 97 2.33 16.14 -19.07
CA THR A 97 2.04 16.90 -20.29
C THR A 97 2.53 18.33 -20.19
N LEU A 98 2.26 19.01 -19.07
CA LEU A 98 2.69 20.40 -18.87
C LEU A 98 4.21 20.53 -19.11
N PHE A 99 5.03 19.72 -18.45
CA PHE A 99 6.49 19.84 -18.54
C PHE A 99 7.01 19.58 -19.96
N LEU A 100 6.49 18.55 -20.64
CA LEU A 100 6.91 18.20 -22.00
C LEU A 100 6.51 19.27 -23.01
N VAL A 101 5.26 19.71 -22.97
CA VAL A 101 4.74 20.70 -23.93
C VAL A 101 5.37 22.06 -23.66
N LEU A 102 5.48 22.50 -22.40
CA LEU A 102 6.16 23.75 -22.06
C LEU A 102 7.63 23.73 -22.49
N GLY A 103 8.31 22.58 -22.34
CA GLY A 103 9.68 22.38 -22.84
C GLY A 103 9.79 22.51 -24.35
N ALA A 104 8.79 22.06 -25.12
CA ALA A 104 8.72 22.27 -26.56
C ALA A 104 8.42 23.73 -26.92
N LEU A 105 7.47 24.38 -26.23
CA LEU A 105 7.12 25.79 -26.47
C LEU A 105 8.28 26.75 -26.16
N HIS A 106 9.17 26.41 -25.23
CA HIS A 106 10.37 27.20 -24.95
C HIS A 106 11.42 27.16 -26.07
N ARG A 107 11.26 26.32 -27.09
CA ARG A 107 12.12 26.26 -28.28
C ARG A 107 11.67 27.22 -29.38
N LEU A 108 10.55 27.91 -29.18
CA LEU A 108 10.02 28.89 -30.11
C LEU A 108 10.98 30.08 -30.20
N GLU A 109 11.32 30.48 -31.42
CA GLU A 109 12.23 31.58 -31.69
C GLU A 109 11.45 32.91 -31.85
N PRO A 110 11.99 34.05 -31.39
CA PRO A 110 11.36 35.37 -31.58
C PRO A 110 11.09 35.68 -33.05
N SER A 111 12.03 35.32 -33.93
CA SER A 111 11.94 35.51 -35.39
C SER A 111 10.70 34.86 -36.00
N GLN A 112 10.32 33.66 -35.53
CA GLN A 112 9.14 32.92 -36.00
C GLN A 112 7.82 33.60 -35.64
N LEU A 113 7.80 34.39 -34.56
CA LEU A 113 6.63 35.15 -34.14
C LEU A 113 6.62 36.56 -34.75
N GLU A 114 7.80 37.14 -34.97
CA GLU A 114 7.93 38.49 -35.53
C GLU A 114 7.74 38.53 -37.05
N SER A 115 8.01 37.42 -37.75
CA SER A 115 7.90 37.34 -39.22
C SER A 115 6.47 37.39 -39.76
N ASP A 116 5.45 37.06 -38.95
CA ASP A 116 4.06 37.06 -39.39
C ASP A 116 3.12 37.59 -38.29
N VAL A 117 2.78 38.88 -38.40
CA VAL A 117 1.94 39.60 -37.44
C VAL A 117 0.48 39.10 -37.44
N LEU A 118 0.05 38.39 -38.50
CA LEU A 118 -1.30 37.86 -38.65
C LEU A 118 -1.49 36.50 -37.96
N LEU A 119 -0.40 35.83 -37.55
CA LEU A 119 -0.42 34.58 -36.78
C LEU A 119 -0.79 34.86 -35.31
N GLN A 120 -2.07 35.13 -35.05
CA GLN A 120 -2.62 35.36 -33.71
C GLN A 120 -3.71 34.35 -33.34
N GLY A 121 -3.89 34.07 -32.05
CA GLY A 121 -4.97 33.24 -31.54
C GLY A 121 -4.96 31.79 -32.05
N TRP A 122 -6.09 31.34 -32.59
CA TRP A 122 -6.23 29.97 -33.08
C TRP A 122 -5.29 29.63 -34.26
N PRO A 123 -5.11 30.49 -35.28
CA PRO A 123 -4.07 30.31 -36.29
C PRO A 123 -2.67 30.00 -35.71
N MET A 124 -2.23 30.77 -34.70
CA MET A 124 -0.96 30.53 -34.01
C MET A 124 -0.91 29.15 -33.36
N ILE A 125 -1.97 28.78 -32.63
CA ILE A 125 -2.06 27.47 -31.96
C ILE A 125 -2.00 26.33 -32.99
N ARG A 126 -2.79 26.43 -34.06
CA ARG A 126 -2.95 25.36 -35.05
C ARG A 126 -1.72 25.18 -35.94
N TRP A 127 -1.14 26.28 -36.41
CA TRP A 127 -0.13 26.25 -37.48
C TRP A 127 1.30 26.38 -36.99
N LEU A 128 1.52 26.93 -35.78
CA LEU A 128 2.86 27.12 -35.22
C LEU A 128 3.06 26.27 -33.96
N LEU A 129 2.24 26.46 -32.92
CA LEU A 129 2.46 25.82 -31.63
C LEU A 129 2.19 24.32 -31.65
N PHE A 130 1.11 23.87 -32.31
CA PHE A 130 0.77 22.46 -32.38
C PHE A 130 1.82 21.64 -33.15
N PRO A 131 2.28 22.04 -34.36
CA PRO A 131 3.38 21.36 -35.04
C PRO A 131 4.67 21.30 -34.22
N LEU A 132 5.03 22.40 -33.56
CA LEU A 132 6.21 22.47 -32.67
C LEU A 132 6.08 21.50 -31.48
N ALA A 133 4.92 21.47 -30.84
CA ALA A 133 4.67 20.64 -29.66
C ALA A 133 4.25 19.20 -29.98
N ARG A 134 3.97 18.86 -31.24
CA ARG A 134 3.42 17.54 -31.65
C ARG A 134 4.25 16.34 -31.13
N PRO A 135 5.60 16.34 -31.17
CA PRO A 135 6.37 15.24 -30.61
C PRO A 135 6.20 15.13 -29.08
N ALA A 136 6.20 16.27 -28.38
CA ALA A 136 6.01 16.34 -26.94
C ALA A 136 4.60 15.90 -26.51
N ILE A 137 3.57 16.30 -27.25
CA ILE A 137 2.18 15.87 -27.04
C ILE A 137 2.05 14.36 -27.22
N GLY A 138 2.67 13.81 -28.28
CA GLY A 138 2.67 12.36 -28.52
C GLY A 138 3.34 11.59 -27.38
N LEU A 139 4.52 12.04 -26.93
CA LEU A 139 5.22 11.44 -25.80
C LEU A 139 4.43 11.56 -24.49
N ALA A 140 3.85 12.73 -24.22
CA ALA A 140 3.00 12.97 -23.06
C ALA A 140 1.79 12.03 -23.05
N PHE A 141 1.12 11.84 -24.19
CA PHE A 141 0.01 10.90 -24.32
C PHE A 141 0.46 9.47 -23.97
N VAL A 142 1.60 9.01 -24.52
CA VAL A 142 2.11 7.66 -24.24
C VAL A 142 2.42 7.48 -22.76
N LEU A 143 3.16 8.41 -22.16
CA LEU A 143 3.54 8.32 -20.74
C LEU A 143 2.29 8.32 -19.85
N THR A 144 1.37 9.26 -20.06
CA THR A 144 0.15 9.37 -19.26
C THR A 144 -0.76 8.14 -19.46
N PHE A 145 -0.88 7.62 -20.69
CA PHE A 145 -1.58 6.37 -20.97
C PHE A 145 -0.99 5.19 -20.22
N VAL A 146 0.33 5.02 -20.25
CA VAL A 146 1.00 3.90 -19.57
C VAL A 146 0.91 4.05 -18.05
N PHE A 147 1.09 5.26 -17.51
CA PHE A 147 0.89 5.51 -16.08
C PHE A 147 -0.53 5.19 -15.62
N ALA A 148 -1.54 5.57 -16.42
CA ALA A 148 -2.94 5.26 -16.13
C ALA A 148 -3.23 3.76 -16.25
N LEU A 149 -2.68 3.08 -17.26
CA LEU A 149 -2.84 1.63 -17.47
C LEU A 149 -2.21 0.82 -16.35
N ASN A 150 -1.08 1.29 -15.82
CA ASN A 150 -0.34 0.60 -14.78
C ASN A 150 -0.87 0.90 -13.38
N ASN A 151 -1.70 1.93 -13.20
CA ASN A 151 -2.27 2.28 -11.91
C ASN A 151 -3.39 1.30 -11.53
N PHE A 152 -3.19 0.50 -10.49
CA PHE A 152 -4.25 -0.35 -9.93
C PHE A 152 -4.83 0.23 -8.63
N ALA A 153 -4.09 1.10 -7.93
CA ALA A 153 -4.47 1.64 -6.62
C ALA A 153 -5.75 2.47 -6.66
N VAL A 154 -5.84 3.45 -7.58
CA VAL A 154 -7.02 4.31 -7.72
C VAL A 154 -8.24 3.48 -8.15
N PRO A 155 -8.14 2.61 -9.19
CA PRO A 155 -9.24 1.72 -9.53
C PRO A 155 -9.71 0.82 -8.38
N ALA A 156 -8.77 0.23 -7.63
CA ALA A 156 -9.08 -0.66 -6.50
C ALA A 156 -9.84 0.07 -5.39
N LEU A 157 -9.47 1.31 -5.08
CA LEU A 157 -10.16 2.13 -4.07
C LEU A 157 -11.56 2.57 -4.52
N LEU A 158 -11.72 2.85 -5.82
CA LEU A 158 -13.02 3.22 -6.41
C LEU A 158 -13.86 2.02 -6.83
N GLN A 159 -13.39 0.79 -6.54
CA GLN A 159 -14.05 -0.47 -6.90
C GLN A 159 -14.29 -0.61 -8.42
N THR A 160 -13.46 0.01 -9.25
CA THR A 160 -13.56 -0.12 -10.71
C THR A 160 -12.80 -1.33 -11.21
N LYS A 161 -13.51 -2.17 -11.96
CA LYS A 161 -13.00 -3.45 -12.48
C LYS A 161 -12.07 -3.20 -13.66
N VAL A 162 -10.78 -3.11 -13.38
CA VAL A 162 -9.69 -3.03 -14.37
C VAL A 162 -8.82 -4.28 -14.28
N LEU A 163 -8.20 -4.64 -15.41
CA LEU A 163 -7.41 -5.86 -15.55
C LEU A 163 -6.21 -5.91 -14.56
N PRO A 164 -5.40 -4.85 -14.34
CA PRO A 164 -4.31 -4.91 -13.37
C PRO A 164 -4.77 -5.18 -11.94
N ALA A 165 -5.88 -4.57 -11.53
CA ALA A 165 -6.44 -4.74 -10.18
C ALA A 165 -6.99 -6.17 -9.99
N GLU A 166 -7.75 -6.67 -10.97
CA GLU A 166 -8.26 -8.04 -10.94
C GLU A 166 -7.15 -9.08 -11.04
N LEU A 167 -6.09 -8.83 -11.81
CA LEU A 167 -4.94 -9.72 -11.88
C LEU A 167 -4.22 -9.81 -10.54
N TRP A 168 -4.09 -8.69 -9.82
CA TRP A 168 -3.62 -8.67 -8.43
C TRP A 168 -4.56 -9.43 -7.49
N VAL A 169 -5.87 -9.17 -7.51
CA VAL A 169 -6.84 -9.86 -6.63
C VAL A 169 -6.81 -11.36 -6.89
N ASN A 170 -6.90 -11.77 -8.15
CA ASN A 170 -6.90 -13.17 -8.56
C ASN A 170 -5.60 -13.84 -8.17
N PHE A 171 -4.44 -13.25 -8.48
CA PHE A 171 -3.17 -13.84 -8.08
C PHE A 171 -2.97 -13.87 -6.56
N ASN A 172 -3.36 -12.83 -5.83
CA ASN A 172 -3.26 -12.84 -4.38
C ASN A 172 -4.22 -13.85 -3.73
N THR A 173 -5.27 -14.24 -4.45
CA THR A 173 -6.24 -15.26 -4.02
C THR A 173 -5.78 -16.66 -4.40
N THR A 174 -5.60 -16.94 -5.69
CA THR A 174 -5.29 -18.29 -6.19
C THR A 174 -3.80 -18.61 -6.20
N PHE A 175 -2.94 -17.59 -6.22
CA PHE A 175 -1.48 -17.71 -6.40
C PHE A 175 -1.06 -18.51 -7.64
N ASP A 176 -1.93 -18.58 -8.66
CA ASP A 176 -1.67 -19.30 -9.90
C ASP A 176 -0.83 -18.45 -10.85
N TYR A 177 0.48 -18.72 -10.86
CA TYR A 177 1.45 -18.06 -11.73
C TYR A 177 1.13 -18.23 -13.22
N SER A 178 0.73 -19.43 -13.61
CA SER A 178 0.58 -19.79 -15.02
C SER A 178 -0.59 -19.03 -15.64
N ASN A 179 -1.71 -18.96 -14.92
CA ASN A 179 -2.89 -18.25 -15.35
C ASN A 179 -2.72 -16.73 -15.22
N ALA A 180 -2.04 -16.25 -14.18
CA ALA A 180 -1.72 -14.81 -14.05
C ALA A 180 -0.84 -14.31 -15.21
N LEU A 181 0.21 -15.05 -15.58
CA LEU A 181 1.07 -14.71 -16.72
C LEU A 181 0.28 -14.75 -18.04
N LYS A 182 -0.54 -15.80 -18.27
CA LYS A 182 -1.41 -15.89 -19.44
C LYS A 182 -2.50 -14.80 -19.48
N ALA A 183 -2.94 -14.28 -18.35
CA ALA A 183 -3.88 -13.16 -18.32
C ALA A 183 -3.19 -11.80 -18.59
N SER A 184 -1.87 -11.73 -18.38
CA SER A 184 -1.11 -10.48 -18.41
C SER A 184 -0.59 -10.04 -19.79
N TRP A 185 -0.47 -10.95 -20.76
CA TRP A 185 0.14 -10.61 -22.07
C TRP A 185 -0.50 -9.41 -22.80
N PRO A 186 -1.83 -9.13 -22.70
CA PRO A 186 -2.41 -7.96 -23.37
C PRO A 186 -1.87 -6.64 -22.81
N LEU A 187 -1.48 -6.62 -21.53
CA LEU A 187 -0.86 -5.45 -20.88
C LEU A 187 0.56 -5.20 -21.38
N LEU A 188 1.21 -6.20 -22.00
CA LEU A 188 2.55 -6.07 -22.59
C LEU A 188 2.48 -5.42 -23.98
N ILE A 189 1.44 -5.71 -24.76
CA ILE A 189 1.37 -5.32 -26.18
C ILE A 189 1.29 -3.81 -26.34
N ALA A 190 0.35 -3.15 -25.64
CA ALA A 190 0.10 -1.73 -25.85
C ALA A 190 1.35 -0.87 -25.55
N PRO A 191 2.06 -1.05 -24.42
CA PRO A 191 3.28 -0.30 -24.15
C PRO A 191 4.44 -0.64 -25.11
N LEU A 192 4.58 -1.89 -25.53
CA LEU A 192 5.62 -2.29 -26.50
C LEU A 192 5.39 -1.71 -27.90
N LEU A 193 4.14 -1.71 -28.39
CA LEU A 193 3.79 -1.07 -29.65
C LEU A 193 4.01 0.45 -29.60
N LEU A 194 3.67 1.08 -28.47
CA LEU A 194 3.93 2.51 -28.24
C LEU A 194 5.44 2.82 -28.22
N LEU A 195 6.26 1.97 -27.59
CA LEU A 195 7.72 2.10 -27.61
C LEU A 195 8.31 1.99 -29.02
N LEU A 196 7.87 1.00 -29.80
CA LEU A 196 8.33 0.81 -31.18
C LEU A 196 7.97 2.01 -32.07
N TRP A 197 6.81 2.62 -31.82
CA TRP A 197 6.37 3.83 -32.52
C TRP A 197 7.19 5.07 -32.12
N LEU A 198 7.52 5.23 -30.84
CA LEU A 198 8.31 6.36 -30.34
C LEU A 198 9.81 6.26 -30.66
N GLY A 199 10.39 5.05 -30.61
CA GLY A 199 11.83 4.82 -30.83
C GLY A 199 12.35 5.20 -32.22
N ARG A 200 11.45 5.51 -33.16
CA ARG A 200 11.76 5.96 -34.53
C ARG A 200 11.80 7.49 -34.69
N ARG A 201 11.56 8.26 -33.62
CA ARG A 201 11.53 9.73 -33.67
C ARG A 201 12.75 10.31 -32.98
N GLY A 202 13.59 11.01 -33.75
CA GLY A 202 14.73 11.74 -33.22
C GLY A 202 14.27 12.92 -32.36
N GLU A 203 14.79 13.01 -31.15
CA GLU A 203 14.69 14.21 -30.32
C GLU A 203 15.55 15.31 -30.96
N GLN A 204 14.92 16.41 -31.39
CA GLN A 204 15.64 17.59 -31.86
C GLN A 204 16.17 18.38 -30.64
N TRP A 205 17.48 18.61 -30.63
CA TRP A 205 18.24 19.34 -29.60
C TRP A 205 18.14 20.88 -29.85
N PRO A 206 18.39 21.76 -28.84
CA PRO A 206 17.88 23.13 -28.81
C PRO A 206 18.61 24.10 -29.76
N SER A 207 17.91 25.20 -30.06
CA SER A 207 18.33 26.31 -30.91
C SER A 207 19.33 27.25 -30.23
N LEU A 208 20.09 27.97 -31.06
CA LEU A 208 21.14 28.91 -30.70
C LEU A 208 20.62 30.34 -30.41
N GLU A 209 19.32 30.57 -30.56
CA GLU A 209 18.70 31.90 -30.45
C GLU A 209 18.00 32.13 -29.08
N GLY A 210 17.85 33.40 -28.71
CA GLY A 210 17.24 33.82 -27.45
C GLY A 210 15.75 33.45 -27.34
N ARG A 211 15.23 33.33 -26.12
CA ARG A 211 13.83 32.94 -25.86
C ARG A 211 12.83 34.04 -26.22
N VAL A 212 11.66 33.65 -26.74
CA VAL A 212 10.48 34.53 -26.88
C VAL A 212 10.10 35.18 -25.54
N THR A 213 9.88 36.50 -25.56
CA THR A 213 9.45 37.22 -24.36
C THR A 213 8.01 36.85 -23.97
N PRO A 214 7.70 36.69 -22.66
CA PRO A 214 6.35 36.31 -22.22
C PRO A 214 5.24 37.28 -22.68
N ARG A 215 5.59 38.57 -22.81
CA ARG A 215 4.66 39.61 -23.27
C ARG A 215 4.31 39.45 -24.76
N LEU A 216 5.31 39.17 -25.60
CA LEU A 216 5.08 38.91 -27.02
C LEU A 216 4.22 37.66 -27.22
N PHE A 217 4.56 36.57 -26.53
CA PHE A 217 3.79 35.33 -26.58
C PHE A 217 2.32 35.54 -26.19
N ARG A 218 2.07 36.24 -25.07
CA ARG A 218 0.71 36.52 -24.58
C ARG A 218 -0.08 37.41 -25.54
N ARG A 219 0.58 38.41 -26.14
CA ARG A 219 -0.06 39.31 -27.11
C ARG A 219 -0.52 38.53 -28.35
N GLN A 220 0.31 37.64 -28.88
CA GLN A 220 -0.04 36.84 -30.06
C GLN A 220 -1.02 35.71 -29.76
N LEU A 221 -0.97 35.09 -28.57
CA LEU A 221 -1.97 34.10 -28.15
C LEU A 221 -3.38 34.71 -28.09
N GLY A 222 -3.48 36.00 -27.79
CA GLY A 222 -4.74 36.72 -27.70
C GLY A 222 -5.43 36.54 -26.33
N GLN A 223 -6.22 37.55 -25.96
CA GLN A 223 -6.94 37.59 -24.68
C GLN A 223 -7.88 36.38 -24.44
N PRO A 224 -8.72 35.92 -25.39
CA PRO A 224 -9.67 34.85 -25.08
C PRO A 224 -8.98 33.52 -24.74
N TRP A 225 -7.95 33.15 -25.51
CA TRP A 225 -7.16 31.93 -25.25
C TRP A 225 -6.37 32.04 -23.95
N ASN A 226 -5.78 33.21 -23.68
CA ASN A 226 -5.04 33.41 -22.44
C ASN A 226 -5.95 33.33 -21.19
N VAL A 227 -7.15 33.92 -21.23
CA VAL A 227 -8.11 33.86 -20.11
C VAL A 227 -8.65 32.44 -19.91
N MET A 228 -9.04 31.76 -20.98
CA MET A 228 -9.53 30.39 -20.89
C MET A 228 -8.46 29.42 -20.36
N ALA A 229 -7.23 29.54 -20.87
CA ALA A 229 -6.10 28.73 -20.41
C ALA A 229 -5.75 29.03 -18.94
N ALA A 230 -5.80 30.31 -18.52
CA ALA A 230 -5.61 30.71 -17.14
C ALA A 230 -6.68 30.11 -16.21
N ALA A 231 -7.96 30.30 -16.52
CA ALA A 231 -9.08 29.81 -15.72
C ALA A 231 -9.05 28.28 -15.59
N SER A 232 -8.81 27.57 -16.70
CA SER A 232 -8.68 26.11 -16.71
C SER A 232 -7.51 25.63 -15.84
N THR A 233 -6.37 26.31 -15.91
CA THR A 233 -5.18 25.94 -15.12
C THR A 233 -5.37 26.23 -13.64
N LEU A 234 -5.99 27.35 -13.28
CA LEU A 234 -6.27 27.70 -11.88
C LEU A 234 -7.24 26.70 -11.24
N LEU A 235 -8.32 26.33 -11.95
CA LEU A 235 -9.26 25.30 -11.50
C LEU A 235 -8.57 23.94 -11.38
N LEU A 236 -7.74 23.56 -12.36
CA LEU A 236 -6.99 22.31 -12.34
C LEU A 236 -6.06 22.22 -11.13
N VAL A 237 -5.29 23.28 -10.86
CA VAL A 237 -4.39 23.34 -9.70
C VAL A 237 -5.18 23.30 -8.39
N TRP A 238 -6.33 23.97 -8.32
CA TRP A 238 -7.20 23.89 -7.16
C TRP A 238 -7.72 22.47 -6.93
N PHE A 239 -8.28 21.82 -7.93
CA PHE A 239 -8.82 20.46 -7.80
C PHE A 239 -7.74 19.38 -7.59
N ALA A 240 -6.56 19.53 -8.21
CA ALA A 240 -5.48 18.56 -8.09
C ALA A 240 -4.68 18.72 -6.79
N VAL A 241 -4.51 19.96 -6.28
CA VAL A 241 -3.59 20.25 -5.17
C VAL A 241 -4.28 21.00 -4.03
N GLY A 242 -4.92 22.13 -4.34
CA GLY A 242 -5.48 23.01 -3.31
C GLY A 242 -6.53 22.32 -2.44
N LEU A 243 -7.45 21.58 -3.09
CA LEU A 243 -8.56 20.92 -2.43
C LEU A 243 -8.11 19.70 -1.59
N PRO A 244 -7.27 18.77 -2.09
CA PRO A 244 -6.71 17.70 -1.25
C PRO A 244 -5.88 18.20 -0.06
N LEU A 245 -5.04 19.22 -0.26
CA LEU A 245 -4.24 19.78 0.84
C LEU A 245 -5.11 20.55 1.85
N SER A 246 -6.11 21.31 1.38
CA SER A 246 -7.05 22.01 2.26
C SER A 246 -7.80 21.04 3.15
N GLN A 247 -8.37 19.96 2.59
CA GLN A 247 -9.04 18.94 3.37
C GLN A 247 -8.11 18.28 4.39
N LEU A 248 -6.87 17.98 3.98
CA LEU A 248 -5.87 17.39 4.87
C LEU A 248 -5.58 18.27 6.08
N MET A 249 -5.43 19.59 5.86
CA MET A 249 -5.10 20.56 6.90
C MET A 249 -6.29 20.89 7.82
N THR A 250 -7.51 20.93 7.30
CA THR A 250 -8.71 21.32 8.06
C THR A 250 -9.31 20.19 8.90
N THR A 251 -8.99 18.94 8.59
CA THR A 251 -9.52 17.78 9.31
C THR A 251 -8.83 17.63 10.67
N ALA A 252 -9.54 17.91 11.77
CA ALA A 252 -8.97 17.85 13.13
C ALA A 252 -8.42 16.47 13.51
N THR A 253 -9.07 15.38 13.06
CA THR A 253 -8.61 14.01 13.34
C THR A 253 -7.24 13.72 12.75
N THR A 254 -6.85 14.37 11.64
CA THR A 254 -5.51 14.24 11.05
C THR A 254 -4.40 14.56 12.06
N TRP A 255 -4.59 15.62 12.85
CA TRP A 255 -3.58 16.10 13.80
C TRP A 255 -3.57 15.32 15.10
N MET A 256 -4.76 14.89 15.57
CA MET A 256 -4.88 14.04 16.76
C MET A 256 -4.27 12.65 16.53
N GLU A 257 -4.47 12.08 15.33
CA GLU A 257 -3.95 10.76 14.96
C GLU A 257 -2.48 10.78 14.51
N LEU A 258 -1.85 11.94 14.37
CA LEU A 258 -0.49 12.03 13.84
C LEU A 258 0.57 11.35 14.74
N PRO A 259 0.65 11.63 16.05
CA PRO A 259 1.58 10.91 16.93
C PRO A 259 1.37 9.38 16.97
N PRO A 260 0.14 8.85 17.19
CA PRO A 260 -0.07 7.40 17.23
C PRO A 260 0.16 6.75 15.86
N ALA A 261 -0.18 7.42 14.75
CA ALA A 261 0.10 6.91 13.41
C ALA A 261 1.60 6.80 13.13
N ILE A 262 2.42 7.77 13.56
CA ILE A 262 3.88 7.71 13.44
C ILE A 262 4.44 6.58 14.31
N ALA A 263 3.96 6.43 15.54
CA ALA A 263 4.40 5.38 16.45
C ALA A 263 4.09 3.98 15.86
N ALA A 264 2.86 3.77 15.40
CA ALA A 264 2.42 2.52 14.79
C ALA A 264 3.10 2.23 13.43
N GLY A 265 3.45 3.28 12.68
CA GLY A 265 4.04 3.21 11.35
C GLY A 265 5.56 3.41 11.29
N ARG A 266 6.27 3.44 12.43
CA ARG A 266 7.69 3.85 12.50
C ARG A 266 8.60 3.05 11.56
N SER A 267 8.42 1.73 11.48
CA SER A 267 9.18 0.88 10.56
C SER A 267 8.89 1.22 9.09
N ALA A 268 7.62 1.43 8.75
CA ALA A 268 7.19 1.76 7.39
C ALA A 268 7.72 3.13 6.92
N VAL A 269 7.82 4.12 7.83
CA VAL A 269 8.44 5.43 7.56
C VAL A 269 9.91 5.26 7.17
N TRP A 270 10.68 4.52 7.97
CA TRP A 270 12.09 4.27 7.69
C TRP A 270 12.32 3.44 6.43
N ASN A 271 11.52 2.39 6.22
CA ASN A 271 11.58 1.58 5.00
C ASN A 271 11.33 2.43 3.76
N SER A 272 10.29 3.27 3.76
CA SER A 272 9.98 4.19 2.66
C SER A 272 11.14 5.12 2.35
N LEU A 273 11.73 5.77 3.37
CA LEU A 273 12.86 6.67 3.19
C LEU A 273 14.09 5.94 2.62
N ILE A 274 14.44 4.79 3.21
CA ILE A 274 15.63 4.03 2.84
C ILE A 274 15.48 3.44 1.43
N PHE A 275 14.37 2.76 1.13
CA PHE A 275 14.17 2.13 -0.18
C PHE A 275 14.14 3.17 -1.30
N ALA A 276 13.48 4.31 -1.09
CA ALA A 276 13.46 5.39 -2.07
C ALA A 276 14.85 6.00 -2.28
N ALA A 277 15.57 6.32 -1.20
CA ALA A 277 16.89 6.96 -1.29
C ALA A 277 17.97 6.02 -1.86
N VAL A 278 18.01 4.76 -1.42
CA VAL A 278 18.97 3.75 -1.91
C VAL A 278 18.71 3.46 -3.38
N THR A 279 17.44 3.25 -3.77
CA THR A 279 17.10 2.97 -5.17
C THR A 279 17.42 4.16 -6.07
N ALA A 280 17.02 5.38 -5.70
CA ALA A 280 17.31 6.56 -6.50
C ALA A 280 18.82 6.76 -6.70
N THR A 281 19.61 6.50 -5.65
CA THR A 281 21.08 6.58 -5.71
C THR A 281 21.66 5.49 -6.61
N LEU A 282 21.18 4.25 -6.48
CA LEU A 282 21.63 3.13 -7.32
C LEU A 282 21.29 3.37 -8.79
N CYS A 283 20.06 3.81 -9.10
CA CYS A 283 19.62 4.15 -10.44
C CYS A 283 20.47 5.27 -11.07
N ALA A 284 20.75 6.34 -10.32
CA ALA A 284 21.60 7.44 -10.78
C ALA A 284 23.05 6.98 -11.02
N ALA A 285 23.62 6.17 -10.13
CA ALA A 285 24.97 5.63 -10.25
C ALA A 285 25.09 4.69 -11.46
N VAL A 286 24.18 3.74 -11.61
CA VAL A 286 24.15 2.82 -12.76
C VAL A 286 23.96 3.62 -14.05
N GLY A 287 23.06 4.61 -14.08
CA GLY A 287 22.89 5.49 -15.22
C GLY A 287 24.19 6.20 -15.62
N LEU A 288 24.91 6.79 -14.65
CA LEU A 288 26.17 7.50 -14.87
C LEU A 288 27.33 6.62 -15.32
N ILE A 289 27.45 5.41 -14.79
CA ILE A 289 28.54 4.50 -15.16
C ILE A 289 28.35 3.97 -16.57
N SER A 290 27.10 3.83 -16.98
CA SER A 290 26.77 2.92 -18.05
C SER A 290 26.16 3.61 -19.28
N TRP A 291 25.82 4.90 -19.22
CA TRP A 291 25.06 5.64 -20.24
C TRP A 291 25.55 5.49 -21.69
N ARG A 292 26.83 5.13 -21.89
CA ARG A 292 27.43 4.88 -23.21
C ARG A 292 27.01 3.55 -23.85
N ARG A 293 26.48 2.60 -23.07
CA ARG A 293 26.05 1.28 -23.56
C ARG A 293 24.71 1.38 -24.30
N LYS A 294 24.50 0.50 -25.29
CA LYS A 294 23.24 0.41 -26.07
C LYS A 294 22.15 -0.37 -25.31
N LEU A 295 21.80 0.07 -24.09
CA LEU A 295 20.76 -0.55 -23.26
C LEU A 295 19.41 0.17 -23.30
N GLY A 296 19.35 1.37 -23.91
CA GLY A 296 18.25 2.32 -23.76
C GLY A 296 16.85 1.74 -23.96
N ALA A 297 16.58 1.04 -25.06
CA ALA A 297 15.25 0.52 -25.36
C ALA A 297 14.80 -0.62 -24.40
N ILE A 298 15.74 -1.48 -23.99
CA ILE A 298 15.44 -2.62 -23.10
C ILE A 298 15.09 -2.14 -21.70
N LEU A 299 15.79 -1.10 -21.21
CA LEU A 299 15.55 -0.53 -19.89
C LEU A 299 14.15 0.08 -19.73
N TRP A 300 13.52 0.51 -20.82
CA TRP A 300 12.14 1.01 -20.78
C TRP A 300 11.10 -0.09 -20.58
N VAL A 301 11.43 -1.36 -20.84
CA VAL A 301 10.45 -2.45 -20.70
C VAL A 301 9.94 -2.54 -19.27
N PRO A 302 10.76 -2.74 -18.21
CA PRO A 302 10.24 -2.84 -16.84
C PRO A 302 9.50 -1.60 -16.34
N PHE A 303 9.86 -0.41 -16.83
CA PHE A 303 9.20 0.84 -16.45
C PHE A 303 7.76 0.91 -16.98
N LEU A 304 7.55 0.44 -18.20
CA LEU A 304 6.26 0.52 -18.86
C LEU A 304 5.33 -0.64 -18.53
N LEU A 305 5.84 -1.71 -17.91
CA LEU A 305 5.02 -2.79 -17.42
C LEU A 305 4.29 -2.40 -16.12
N PRO A 306 3.06 -2.88 -15.90
CA PRO A 306 2.42 -2.80 -14.60
C PRO A 306 3.32 -3.39 -13.51
N GLY A 307 3.49 -2.69 -12.39
CA GLY A 307 4.35 -3.13 -11.28
C GLY A 307 3.98 -4.52 -10.75
N VAL A 308 2.68 -4.86 -10.78
CA VAL A 308 2.17 -6.19 -10.42
C VAL A 308 2.80 -7.28 -11.28
N LEU A 309 3.01 -7.05 -12.59
CA LEU A 309 3.66 -8.04 -13.47
C LEU A 309 5.15 -8.19 -13.19
N LEU A 310 5.84 -7.09 -12.88
CA LEU A 310 7.22 -7.14 -12.43
C LEU A 310 7.33 -7.94 -11.13
N GLY A 311 6.42 -7.71 -10.18
CA GLY A 311 6.30 -8.49 -8.96
C GLY A 311 6.12 -9.98 -9.25
N LEU A 312 5.18 -10.36 -10.12
CA LEU A 312 4.97 -11.75 -10.53
C LEU A 312 6.21 -12.40 -11.14
N ALA A 313 6.88 -11.69 -12.05
CA ALA A 313 8.11 -12.17 -12.68
C ALA A 313 9.22 -12.41 -11.65
N LEU A 314 9.37 -11.50 -10.67
CA LEU A 314 10.33 -11.64 -9.59
C LEU A 314 9.99 -12.79 -8.64
N ILE A 315 8.71 -13.00 -8.31
CA ILE A 315 8.30 -14.17 -7.51
C ILE A 315 8.64 -15.45 -8.27
N PHE A 316 8.27 -15.54 -9.55
CA PHE A 316 8.55 -16.72 -10.37
C PHE A 316 10.07 -17.04 -10.46
N ALA A 317 10.90 -15.99 -10.57
CA ALA A 317 12.34 -16.12 -10.68
C ALA A 317 13.03 -16.41 -9.34
N LEU A 318 12.61 -15.76 -8.25
CA LEU A 318 13.37 -15.69 -6.99
C LEU A 318 12.74 -16.47 -5.82
N ASN A 319 11.47 -16.87 -5.91
CA ASN A 319 10.85 -17.75 -4.91
C ASN A 319 11.28 -19.22 -5.13
N ARG A 320 12.56 -19.50 -4.90
CA ARG A 320 13.21 -20.82 -5.06
C ARG A 320 14.09 -21.09 -3.85
N PRO A 321 14.32 -22.35 -3.45
CA PRO A 321 15.17 -22.66 -2.29
C PRO A 321 16.57 -22.03 -2.33
N ALA A 322 17.17 -21.91 -3.51
CA ALA A 322 18.51 -21.32 -3.69
C ALA A 322 18.54 -19.79 -3.51
N THR A 323 17.43 -19.10 -3.75
CA THR A 323 17.32 -17.63 -3.69
C THR A 323 16.41 -17.14 -2.57
N ASP A 324 15.93 -18.06 -1.72
CA ASP A 324 14.94 -17.79 -0.68
C ASP A 324 15.42 -16.73 0.32
N LEU A 325 16.69 -16.79 0.74
CA LEU A 325 17.30 -15.78 1.63
C LEU A 325 17.23 -14.38 1.02
N PHE A 326 17.50 -14.24 -0.29
CA PHE A 326 17.41 -12.96 -0.96
C PHE A 326 15.97 -12.51 -1.15
N TYR A 327 15.09 -13.43 -1.54
CA TYR A 327 13.67 -13.19 -1.78
C TYR A 327 12.93 -12.74 -0.50
N GLN A 328 13.29 -13.29 0.66
CA GLN A 328 12.73 -12.90 1.95
C GLN A 328 13.39 -11.64 2.55
N SER A 329 14.46 -11.12 1.93
CA SER A 329 15.17 -9.93 2.41
C SER A 329 14.62 -8.63 1.85
N MET A 330 14.95 -7.50 2.49
CA MET A 330 14.61 -6.16 2.00
C MET A 330 15.20 -5.83 0.62
N TRP A 331 16.21 -6.57 0.16
CA TRP A 331 16.86 -6.33 -1.14
C TRP A 331 15.95 -6.65 -2.33
N ILE A 332 14.93 -7.51 -2.15
CA ILE A 332 13.94 -7.76 -3.21
C ILE A 332 13.21 -6.47 -3.60
N VAL A 333 12.94 -5.60 -2.63
CA VAL A 333 12.29 -4.30 -2.84
C VAL A 333 13.22 -3.38 -3.63
N VAL A 334 14.46 -3.22 -3.19
CA VAL A 334 15.46 -2.37 -3.87
C VAL A 334 15.70 -2.85 -5.31
N LEU A 335 15.83 -4.16 -5.53
CA LEU A 335 15.97 -4.73 -6.86
C LEU A 335 14.77 -4.39 -7.74
N SER A 336 13.55 -4.60 -7.23
CA SER A 336 12.33 -4.37 -7.98
C SER A 336 12.15 -2.91 -8.40
N PHE A 337 12.36 -1.95 -7.49
CA PHE A 337 12.28 -0.53 -7.81
C PHE A 337 13.42 -0.11 -8.74
N THR A 338 14.62 -0.68 -8.58
CA THR A 338 15.74 -0.40 -9.48
C THR A 338 15.41 -0.84 -10.90
N LEU A 339 14.92 -2.07 -11.08
CA LEU A 339 14.49 -2.57 -12.38
C LEU A 339 13.41 -1.67 -12.99
N ARG A 340 12.40 -1.28 -12.20
CA ARG A 340 11.29 -0.43 -12.67
C ARG A 340 11.75 0.96 -13.09
N TYR A 341 12.62 1.64 -12.33
CA TYR A 341 12.91 3.07 -12.52
C TYR A 341 14.27 3.39 -13.15
N LEU A 342 15.11 2.38 -13.42
CA LEU A 342 16.43 2.58 -14.04
C LEU A 342 16.35 3.29 -15.40
N ALA A 343 15.28 3.08 -16.18
CA ALA A 343 15.08 3.74 -17.47
C ALA A 343 15.17 5.27 -17.39
N ILE A 344 14.51 5.87 -16.39
CA ILE A 344 14.47 7.31 -16.18
C ILE A 344 15.88 7.82 -15.85
N SER A 345 16.53 7.18 -14.87
CA SER A 345 17.86 7.60 -14.43
C SER A 345 18.93 7.41 -15.50
N TRP A 346 18.85 6.33 -16.26
CA TRP A 346 19.78 6.04 -17.35
C TRP A 346 19.69 7.08 -18.47
N ASN A 347 18.48 7.32 -18.99
CA ASN A 347 18.29 8.25 -20.09
C ASN A 347 18.57 9.69 -19.66
N GLY A 348 18.15 10.07 -18.45
CA GLY A 348 18.45 11.37 -17.87
C GLY A 348 19.96 11.58 -17.68
N ALA A 349 20.68 10.59 -17.12
CA ALA A 349 22.14 10.68 -16.98
C ALA A 349 22.84 10.76 -18.35
N GLY A 350 22.37 10.00 -19.34
CA GLY A 350 22.88 10.08 -20.70
C GLY A 350 22.65 11.44 -21.37
N GLN A 351 21.48 12.05 -21.18
CA GLN A 351 21.21 13.40 -21.66
C GLN A 351 22.09 14.44 -20.94
N ALA A 352 22.24 14.34 -19.62
CA ALA A 352 23.07 15.25 -18.85
C ALA A 352 24.54 15.18 -19.30
N MET A 353 25.07 13.98 -19.49
CA MET A 353 26.44 13.79 -19.99
C MET A 353 26.65 14.29 -21.43
N ARG A 354 25.61 14.26 -22.27
CA ARG A 354 25.68 14.83 -23.64
C ARG A 354 25.54 16.36 -23.66
N SER A 355 24.98 16.96 -22.61
CA SER A 355 24.86 18.42 -22.48
C SER A 355 26.13 19.12 -22.02
N VAL A 356 27.18 18.35 -21.67
CA VAL A 356 28.47 18.88 -21.25
C VAL A 356 29.13 19.62 -22.41
N ASP A 357 29.65 20.82 -22.13
CA ASP A 357 30.39 21.64 -23.07
C ASP A 357 31.63 20.89 -23.62
N PRO A 358 31.69 20.64 -24.95
CA PRO A 358 32.82 19.96 -25.57
C PRO A 358 34.10 20.79 -25.56
N ASP A 359 34.02 22.11 -25.62
CA ASP A 359 35.17 23.03 -25.68
C ASP A 359 35.84 23.13 -24.32
N LEU A 360 35.06 23.24 -23.24
CA LEU A 360 35.59 23.16 -21.88
C LEU A 360 36.27 21.80 -21.62
N THR A 361 35.71 20.73 -22.17
CA THR A 361 36.28 19.38 -22.05
C THR A 361 37.59 19.26 -22.84
N ALA A 362 37.66 19.82 -24.05
CA ALA A 362 38.85 19.81 -24.89
C ALA A 362 39.97 20.67 -24.27
N SER A 363 39.66 21.88 -23.82
CA SER A 363 40.59 22.80 -23.15
C SER A 363 41.23 22.17 -21.91
N ALA A 364 40.42 21.56 -21.03
CA ALA A 364 40.94 20.89 -19.84
C ALA A 364 41.87 19.70 -20.16
N ARG A 365 41.59 18.94 -21.23
CA ARG A 365 42.49 17.87 -21.70
C ARG A 365 43.80 18.41 -22.23
N LEU A 366 43.77 19.52 -22.98
CA LEU A 366 44.97 20.17 -23.48
C LEU A 366 45.85 20.70 -22.33
N SER A 367 45.25 21.11 -21.22
CA SER A 367 45.96 21.47 -19.98
C SER A 367 46.46 20.27 -19.15
N GLY A 368 46.35 19.04 -19.66
CA GLY A 368 46.85 17.84 -18.97
C GLY A 368 45.93 17.31 -17.85
N ALA A 369 44.66 17.70 -17.80
CA ALA A 369 43.76 17.23 -16.75
C ALA A 369 43.51 15.71 -16.84
N SER A 370 43.71 15.01 -15.71
CA SER A 370 43.36 13.59 -15.56
C SER A 370 41.84 13.36 -15.71
N SER A 371 41.43 12.11 -16.00
CA SER A 371 40.00 11.77 -16.13
C SER A 371 39.19 12.10 -14.87
N PHE A 372 39.78 11.98 -13.68
CA PHE A 372 39.12 12.35 -12.43
C PHE A 372 38.98 13.86 -12.25
N GLN A 373 40.03 14.64 -12.58
CA GLN A 373 39.95 16.11 -12.54
C GLN A 373 38.93 16.63 -13.54
N LEU A 374 38.91 16.05 -14.75
CA LEU A 374 37.98 16.39 -15.80
C LEU A 374 36.54 16.10 -15.38
N PHE A 375 36.28 14.94 -14.76
CA PHE A 375 34.96 14.65 -14.19
C PHE A 375 34.59 15.62 -13.06
N ARG A 376 35.48 15.86 -12.10
CA ARG A 376 35.19 16.65 -10.89
C ARG A 376 35.00 18.14 -11.15
N TYR A 377 35.83 18.73 -12.01
CA TYR A 377 35.90 20.19 -12.19
C TYR A 377 35.21 20.68 -13.45
N VAL A 378 35.09 19.84 -14.49
CA VAL A 378 34.45 20.24 -15.75
C VAL A 378 33.05 19.64 -15.86
N HIS A 379 32.93 18.31 -15.74
CA HIS A 379 31.67 17.61 -15.99
C HIS A 379 30.67 17.77 -14.84
N TRP A 380 31.09 17.47 -13.61
CA TRP A 380 30.20 17.43 -12.45
C TRP A 380 29.45 18.74 -12.18
N PRO A 381 30.07 19.94 -12.26
CA PRO A 381 29.33 21.19 -12.06
C PRO A 381 28.19 21.42 -13.07
N GLN A 382 28.35 20.93 -14.30
CA GLN A 382 27.35 21.05 -15.37
C GLN A 382 26.25 19.98 -15.25
N VAL A 383 26.63 18.77 -14.85
CA VAL A 383 25.74 17.58 -14.84
C VAL A 383 25.01 17.41 -13.51
N ALA A 384 25.60 17.82 -12.38
CA ALA A 384 25.05 17.60 -11.04
C ALA A 384 23.62 18.16 -10.82
N PRO A 385 23.24 19.36 -11.30
CA PRO A 385 21.88 19.87 -11.13
C PRO A 385 20.83 18.99 -11.83
N GLN A 386 21.16 18.49 -13.03
CA GLN A 386 20.28 17.62 -13.80
C GLN A 386 20.16 16.24 -13.14
N LEU A 387 21.28 15.67 -12.68
CA LEU A 387 21.29 14.41 -11.93
C LEU A 387 20.53 14.51 -10.61
N ALA A 388 20.63 15.63 -9.90
CA ALA A 388 19.87 15.85 -8.66
C ALA A 388 18.36 15.88 -8.93
N ALA A 389 17.93 16.50 -10.03
CA ALA A 389 16.53 16.49 -10.44
C ALA A 389 16.05 15.08 -10.81
N ILE A 390 16.84 14.33 -11.58
CA ILE A 390 16.55 12.94 -11.96
C ILE A 390 16.48 12.02 -10.74
N TRP A 391 17.43 12.17 -9.81
CA TRP A 391 17.46 11.45 -8.55
C TRP A 391 16.20 11.75 -7.73
N TYR A 392 15.81 13.02 -7.63
CA TYR A 392 14.63 13.42 -6.87
C TYR A 392 13.32 12.88 -7.47
N VAL A 393 13.18 12.90 -8.80
CA VAL A 393 12.02 12.29 -9.48
C VAL A 393 11.99 10.79 -9.22
N THR A 394 13.13 10.10 -9.32
CA THR A 394 13.22 8.66 -9.04
C THR A 394 12.88 8.35 -7.58
N TYR A 395 13.36 9.17 -6.64
CA TYR A 395 13.05 9.09 -5.22
C TYR A 395 11.54 9.21 -4.97
N LEU A 396 10.89 10.23 -5.54
CA LEU A 396 9.45 10.41 -5.41
C LEU A 396 8.69 9.20 -5.95
N LEU A 397 9.02 8.72 -7.17
CA LEU A 397 8.34 7.57 -7.75
C LEU A 397 8.45 6.31 -6.87
N CYS A 398 9.62 6.05 -6.29
CA CYS A 398 9.81 4.94 -5.36
C CYS A 398 9.05 5.12 -4.04
N LEU A 399 8.87 6.36 -3.57
CA LEU A 399 8.18 6.66 -2.31
C LEU A 399 6.68 6.29 -2.39
N TRP A 400 6.08 6.45 -3.57
CA TRP A 400 4.65 6.23 -3.82
C TRP A 400 4.31 4.84 -4.38
N ASP A 401 5.31 4.10 -4.85
CA ASP A 401 5.09 2.84 -5.55
C ASP A 401 4.56 1.74 -4.63
N VAL A 402 3.26 1.46 -4.78
CA VAL A 402 2.59 0.32 -4.17
C VAL A 402 2.45 -0.83 -5.16
N GLU A 403 2.41 -0.56 -6.46
CA GLU A 403 2.09 -1.57 -7.47
C GLU A 403 3.19 -2.62 -7.64
N THR A 404 4.46 -2.21 -7.60
CA THR A 404 5.58 -3.16 -7.61
C THR A 404 5.63 -3.94 -6.32
N LEU A 405 5.39 -3.26 -5.20
CA LEU A 405 5.69 -3.78 -3.88
C LEU A 405 4.65 -4.80 -3.43
N ILE A 406 3.35 -4.58 -3.72
CA ILE A 406 2.23 -5.30 -3.09
C ILE A 406 2.30 -6.83 -3.15
N LEU A 407 2.97 -7.40 -4.17
CA LEU A 407 3.15 -8.85 -4.31
C LEU A 407 4.45 -9.38 -3.70
N ILE A 408 5.50 -8.57 -3.59
CA ILE A 408 6.86 -9.02 -3.21
C ILE A 408 7.35 -8.43 -1.89
N VAL A 409 6.45 -7.87 -1.09
CA VAL A 409 6.78 -7.34 0.24
C VAL A 409 7.35 -8.46 1.10
N PRO A 410 8.59 -8.33 1.60
CA PRO A 410 9.11 -9.25 2.61
C PRO A 410 8.52 -8.92 3.99
N PRO A 411 8.53 -9.87 4.94
CA PRO A 411 8.14 -9.62 6.33
C PRO A 411 8.83 -8.38 6.91
N GLY A 412 8.06 -7.46 7.49
CA GLY A 412 8.58 -6.18 8.03
C GLY A 412 9.03 -5.15 6.98
N GLY A 413 8.95 -5.45 5.69
CA GLY A 413 9.34 -4.58 4.58
C GLY A 413 8.22 -3.68 4.06
N GLU A 414 7.14 -3.52 4.82
CA GLU A 414 6.02 -2.64 4.46
C GLU A 414 6.52 -1.21 4.30
N THR A 415 6.16 -0.57 3.19
CA THR A 415 6.37 0.87 2.97
C THR A 415 5.17 1.65 3.47
N LEU A 416 5.39 2.92 3.78
CA LEU A 416 4.33 3.81 4.24
C LEU A 416 3.18 3.94 3.22
N ALA A 417 3.51 3.98 1.92
CA ALA A 417 2.52 3.98 0.84
C ALA A 417 1.67 2.70 0.83
N LEU A 418 2.29 1.53 1.00
CA LEU A 418 1.56 0.26 1.11
C LEU A 418 0.66 0.24 2.34
N ARG A 419 1.15 0.73 3.49
CA ARG A 419 0.38 0.78 4.72
C ARG A 419 -0.87 1.65 4.57
N VAL A 420 -0.71 2.84 3.97
CA VAL A 420 -1.83 3.73 3.65
C VAL A 420 -2.85 3.04 2.73
N PHE A 421 -2.38 2.37 1.68
CA PHE A 421 -3.25 1.61 0.79
C PHE A 421 -4.05 0.52 1.53
N ASN A 422 -3.38 -0.24 2.41
CA ASN A 422 -4.01 -1.29 3.20
C ASN A 422 -5.10 -0.73 4.12
N LEU A 423 -4.79 0.35 4.84
CA LEU A 423 -5.74 0.99 5.76
C LEU A 423 -6.97 1.51 5.02
N LEU A 424 -6.78 2.18 3.86
CA LEU A 424 -7.90 2.62 3.02
C LEU A 424 -8.74 1.46 2.51
N HIS A 425 -8.10 0.41 2.00
CA HIS A 425 -8.81 -0.76 1.47
C HIS A 425 -9.63 -1.48 2.54
N TYR A 426 -9.15 -1.49 3.79
CA TYR A 426 -9.87 -2.03 4.93
C TYR A 426 -10.69 -0.98 5.69
N GLY A 427 -10.95 0.22 5.16
CA GLY A 427 -11.86 1.20 5.78
C GLY A 427 -11.37 1.86 7.08
N HIS A 428 -10.05 1.89 7.33
CA HIS A 428 -9.45 2.52 8.52
C HIS A 428 -9.18 4.01 8.26
N ASN A 429 -10.22 4.84 8.25
CA ASN A 429 -10.12 6.23 7.75
C ASN A 429 -9.37 7.21 8.66
N THR A 430 -9.27 6.96 9.97
CA THR A 430 -8.75 7.96 10.92
C THR A 430 -7.24 8.19 10.80
N GLN A 431 -6.45 7.13 10.59
CA GLN A 431 -4.98 7.24 10.49
C GLN A 431 -4.47 7.57 9.07
N VAL A 432 -5.30 7.41 8.03
CA VAL A 432 -4.87 7.58 6.64
C VAL A 432 -4.36 8.99 6.37
N ASN A 433 -5.12 10.01 6.82
CA ASN A 433 -4.74 11.40 6.62
C ASN A 433 -3.42 11.72 7.33
N ALA A 434 -3.25 11.26 8.58
CA ALA A 434 -2.01 11.43 9.34
C ALA A 434 -0.80 10.81 8.60
N LEU A 435 -0.92 9.58 8.11
CA LEU A 435 0.16 8.92 7.36
C LEU A 435 0.44 9.60 6.01
N CYS A 436 -0.58 10.17 5.35
CA CYS A 436 -0.40 11.01 4.16
C CYS A 436 0.41 12.29 4.45
N VAL A 437 0.22 12.92 5.62
CA VAL A 437 1.08 14.05 6.05
C VAL A 437 2.53 13.59 6.18
N VAL A 438 2.77 12.44 6.82
CA VAL A 438 4.14 11.89 6.97
C VAL A 438 4.77 11.59 5.60
N LEU A 439 4.00 11.02 4.67
CA LEU A 439 4.46 10.80 3.29
C LEU A 439 4.85 12.12 2.60
N LEU A 440 4.05 13.18 2.73
CA LEU A 440 4.36 14.49 2.16
C LEU A 440 5.63 15.10 2.79
N LEU A 441 5.82 14.93 4.10
CA LEU A 441 7.05 15.35 4.78
C LEU A 441 8.28 14.59 4.23
N LEU A 442 8.17 13.27 4.01
CA LEU A 442 9.23 12.47 3.39
C LEU A 442 9.51 12.91 1.94
N ALA A 443 8.48 13.31 1.19
CA ALA A 443 8.64 13.81 -0.17
C ALA A 443 9.46 15.11 -0.21
N VAL A 444 9.23 16.01 0.76
CA VAL A 444 9.89 17.33 0.83
C VAL A 444 11.25 17.27 1.55
N ALA A 445 11.52 16.23 2.33
CA ALA A 445 12.75 16.10 3.14
C ALA A 445 14.06 16.29 2.35
N PRO A 446 14.27 15.72 1.15
CA PRO A 446 15.51 15.96 0.39
C PRO A 446 15.71 17.42 -0.02
N LEU A 447 14.62 18.14 -0.31
CA LEU A 447 14.67 19.56 -0.70
C LEU A 447 15.01 20.46 0.49
N LEU A 448 14.47 20.16 1.67
CA LEU A 448 14.81 20.86 2.91
C LEU A 448 16.26 20.62 3.31
N GLY A 449 16.72 19.36 3.22
CA GLY A 449 18.12 19.01 3.47
C GLY A 449 19.08 19.74 2.53
N TRP A 450 18.74 19.86 1.25
CA TRP A 450 19.53 20.62 0.28
C TRP A 450 19.59 22.12 0.61
N ARG A 451 18.46 22.76 0.93
CA ARG A 451 18.43 24.18 1.33
C ARG A 451 19.22 24.43 2.61
N LEU A 452 19.09 23.55 3.60
CA LEU A 452 19.85 23.63 4.84
C LEU A 452 21.37 23.52 4.56
N GLY A 453 21.76 22.60 3.69
CA GLY A 453 23.16 22.45 3.26
C GLY A 453 23.71 23.70 2.57
N GLN A 454 22.93 24.36 1.71
CA GLN A 454 23.33 25.63 1.10
C GLN A 454 23.47 26.75 2.12
N TRP A 455 22.53 26.84 3.07
CA TRP A 455 22.56 27.83 4.13
C TRP A 455 23.79 27.68 5.04
N ILE A 456 24.14 26.44 5.39
CA ILE A 456 25.37 26.12 6.14
C ILE A 456 26.61 26.53 5.32
N LYS A 457 26.64 26.20 4.02
CA LYS A 457 27.75 26.55 3.12
C LYS A 457 27.92 28.06 2.94
N ALA A 458 26.82 28.82 2.92
CA ALA A 458 26.84 30.28 2.80
C ALA A 458 27.36 30.98 4.07
N ARG A 459 27.31 30.32 5.23
CA ARG A 459 27.72 30.89 6.53
C ARG A 459 29.12 30.49 7.01
N ARG A 460 29.86 29.64 6.28
CA ARG A 460 31.24 29.24 6.65
C ARG A 460 32.22 29.42 5.49
N SER A 461 33.22 30.28 5.68
CA SER A 461 34.40 30.39 4.82
C SER A 461 35.38 29.24 5.11
N PHE A 462 35.53 28.38 4.09
CA PHE A 462 36.62 27.44 3.77
C PHE A 462 37.19 26.40 4.77
N SER A 463 37.46 25.22 4.19
CA SER A 463 38.39 24.16 4.61
C SER A 463 38.13 23.43 5.93
N TRP A 464 37.43 22.30 5.84
CA TRP A 464 37.82 20.94 6.31
C TRP A 464 36.55 20.08 6.38
N LEU A 465 36.34 19.25 5.36
CA LEU A 465 35.59 17.98 5.37
C LEU A 465 35.71 17.35 3.97
N ARG A 466 36.94 17.00 3.61
CA ARG A 466 37.16 15.80 2.80
C ARG A 466 37.00 14.62 3.76
N THR A 467 36.37 13.56 3.26
CA THR A 467 36.08 12.25 3.88
C THR A 467 35.00 12.25 4.97
N GLY A 468 33.81 11.77 4.59
CA GLY A 468 32.74 11.44 5.54
C GLY A 468 31.35 11.27 4.91
N ALA A 469 31.23 10.71 3.71
CA ALA A 469 29.93 10.37 3.11
C ALA A 469 29.96 9.08 2.28
N ALA A 470 30.90 8.18 2.61
CA ALA A 470 30.92 6.81 2.13
C ALA A 470 31.21 5.93 3.33
N LEU A 471 30.40 4.88 3.53
CA LEU A 471 30.42 3.93 4.65
C LEU A 471 29.65 4.34 5.93
N THR A 472 28.33 4.51 5.80
CA THR A 472 27.38 3.95 6.80
C THR A 472 26.10 3.50 6.09
N LEU A 473 26.23 2.53 5.18
CA LEU A 473 25.12 1.73 4.66
C LEU A 473 25.52 0.26 4.63
N PHE A 474 25.99 -0.24 5.77
CA PHE A 474 26.13 -1.68 6.04
C PHE A 474 25.87 -1.94 7.53
N GLN A 475 24.67 -1.60 7.95
CA GLN A 475 24.00 -2.32 9.04
C GLN A 475 22.55 -2.55 8.63
N MET A 476 22.36 -3.31 7.55
CA MET A 476 21.15 -4.11 7.45
C MET A 476 21.51 -5.45 8.08
N GLY A 477 21.00 -5.65 9.28
CA GLY A 477 21.15 -6.92 9.99
C GLY A 477 20.74 -8.04 9.04
N CYS A 478 21.69 -8.94 8.76
CA CYS A 478 21.31 -10.33 8.55
C CYS A 478 20.57 -10.72 9.84
N GLN A 479 19.24 -10.72 9.82
CA GLN A 479 18.55 -11.51 10.82
C GLN A 479 18.98 -12.95 10.55
N PRO A 480 19.62 -13.63 11.52
CA PRO A 480 19.92 -15.03 11.37
C PRO A 480 18.60 -15.76 11.14
N VAL A 481 18.65 -16.82 10.33
CA VAL A 481 17.54 -17.74 10.11
C VAL A 481 16.91 -18.02 11.46
N ALA A 482 15.70 -17.51 11.67
CA ALA A 482 15.00 -17.66 12.93
C ALA A 482 14.83 -19.17 13.13
N SER A 483 15.35 -19.68 14.24
CA SER A 483 14.95 -21.00 14.72
C SER A 483 13.42 -21.04 14.77
N ASN A 484 12.83 -22.18 14.38
CA ASN A 484 11.38 -22.38 14.46
C ASN A 484 10.85 -22.27 15.89
N GLU A 485 11.72 -22.13 16.90
CA GLU A 485 11.38 -21.81 18.27
C GLU A 485 12.25 -20.67 18.81
N SER A 486 11.67 -19.80 19.64
CA SER A 486 12.39 -18.77 20.39
C SER A 486 11.79 -18.60 21.79
N LEU A 487 12.63 -18.30 22.78
CA LEU A 487 12.16 -17.82 24.08
C LEU A 487 11.54 -16.43 23.93
N ILE A 488 10.58 -16.11 24.79
CA ILE A 488 9.90 -14.81 24.81
C ILE A 488 9.76 -14.29 26.24
N GLU A 489 9.72 -12.98 26.39
CA GLU A 489 9.45 -12.32 27.66
C GLU A 489 7.92 -12.19 27.83
N SER A 490 7.32 -13.14 28.55
CA SER A 490 5.90 -13.14 28.90
C SER A 490 5.68 -13.82 30.25
N LYS A 491 4.70 -13.31 31.02
CA LYS A 491 4.29 -13.92 32.29
C LYS A 491 3.57 -15.25 32.07
N LEU A 492 2.90 -15.41 30.93
CA LEU A 492 2.07 -16.58 30.63
C LEU A 492 2.74 -17.58 29.68
N PHE A 493 3.63 -17.12 28.81
CA PHE A 493 4.24 -17.94 27.78
C PHE A 493 5.77 -18.02 27.92
N GLU A 494 6.31 -19.22 27.74
CA GLU A 494 7.73 -19.53 27.86
C GLU A 494 8.46 -19.33 26.53
N LYS A 495 7.84 -19.84 25.45
CA LYS A 495 8.43 -19.84 24.11
C LYS A 495 7.38 -19.71 23.02
N VAL A 496 7.82 -19.28 21.85
CA VAL A 496 7.02 -19.22 20.63
C VAL A 496 7.56 -20.19 19.60
N GLN A 497 6.68 -20.93 18.93
CA GLN A 497 6.98 -21.81 17.82
C GLN A 497 6.35 -21.26 16.53
N ILE A 498 7.11 -21.22 15.44
CA ILE A 498 6.61 -20.82 14.12
C ILE A 498 6.12 -22.07 13.37
N ILE A 499 4.91 -22.00 12.86
CA ILE A 499 4.29 -23.01 12.01
C ILE A 499 4.09 -22.40 10.62
N GLY A 500 4.65 -23.08 9.62
CA GLY A 500 4.55 -22.74 8.21
C GLY A 500 5.37 -21.53 7.75
N SER A 501 5.36 -21.33 6.44
CA SER A 501 6.07 -20.23 5.76
C SER A 501 5.24 -19.71 4.58
N ARG A 502 5.69 -18.65 3.92
CA ARG A 502 4.98 -18.09 2.76
C ARG A 502 4.92 -19.06 1.59
N GLY A 503 3.73 -19.30 1.07
CA GLY A 503 3.52 -20.01 -0.20
C GLY A 503 2.25 -20.86 -0.23
N THR A 504 2.11 -21.68 -1.27
CA THR A 504 0.94 -22.53 -1.52
C THR A 504 1.24 -24.02 -1.49
N ALA A 505 2.47 -24.42 -1.18
CA ALA A 505 2.76 -25.83 -0.92
C ALA A 505 2.11 -26.30 0.40
N LEU A 506 2.17 -27.61 0.63
CA LEU A 506 1.73 -28.22 1.90
C LEU A 506 2.53 -27.62 3.06
N GLY A 507 1.83 -27.18 4.11
CA GLY A 507 2.46 -26.57 5.27
C GLY A 507 2.88 -25.10 5.10
N GLN A 508 2.71 -24.51 3.91
CA GLN A 508 2.91 -23.09 3.67
C GLN A 508 1.58 -22.33 3.72
N PHE A 509 1.59 -21.01 3.88
CA PHE A 509 0.37 -20.19 3.94
C PHE A 509 0.43 -18.96 3.02
N ASN A 510 -0.74 -18.57 2.51
CA ASN A 510 -0.95 -17.26 1.89
C ASN A 510 -1.93 -16.44 2.73
N LYS A 511 -1.42 -15.55 3.59
CA LYS A 511 -2.24 -14.72 4.50
C LYS A 511 -3.24 -15.56 5.30
N PRO A 512 -2.76 -16.40 6.25
CA PRO A 512 -3.65 -17.15 7.12
C PRO A 512 -4.57 -16.17 7.85
N ARG A 513 -5.87 -16.45 7.90
CA ARG A 513 -6.89 -15.51 8.39
C ARG A 513 -7.54 -15.94 9.68
N SER A 514 -7.79 -17.22 9.83
CA SER A 514 -8.33 -17.78 11.05
C SER A 514 -7.67 -19.11 11.33
N VAL A 515 -7.67 -19.43 12.62
CA VAL A 515 -7.17 -20.66 13.18
C VAL A 515 -8.24 -21.21 14.11
N ALA A 516 -8.31 -22.53 14.22
CA ALA A 516 -9.16 -23.24 15.17
C ALA A 516 -8.42 -24.49 15.65
N THR A 517 -8.79 -25.01 16.80
CA THR A 517 -8.25 -26.27 17.33
C THR A 517 -9.36 -27.29 17.54
N ASP A 518 -9.06 -28.58 17.34
CA ASP A 518 -9.97 -29.65 17.74
C ASP A 518 -9.68 -30.17 19.16
N ALA A 519 -10.49 -31.12 19.62
CA ALA A 519 -10.38 -31.74 20.94
C ALA A 519 -9.07 -32.53 21.16
N MET A 520 -8.32 -32.83 20.09
CA MET A 520 -7.00 -33.46 20.15
C MET A 520 -5.87 -32.44 20.02
N ASP A 521 -6.20 -31.14 20.11
CA ASP A 521 -5.28 -30.01 19.96
C ASP A 521 -4.60 -29.94 18.58
N ASN A 522 -5.20 -30.54 17.54
CA ASN A 522 -4.76 -30.30 16.17
C ASN A 522 -5.20 -28.90 15.74
N LEU A 523 -4.31 -28.21 15.03
CA LEU A 523 -4.53 -26.87 14.51
C LEU A 523 -5.11 -26.93 13.09
N TYR A 524 -6.19 -26.21 12.86
CA TYR A 524 -6.73 -25.93 11.53
C TYR A 524 -6.41 -24.48 11.18
N VAL A 525 -5.90 -24.26 9.98
CA VAL A 525 -5.56 -22.93 9.48
C VAL A 525 -6.25 -22.73 8.15
N VAL A 526 -6.96 -21.61 8.01
CA VAL A 526 -7.53 -21.22 6.73
C VAL A 526 -6.82 -19.97 6.20
N ASP A 527 -6.49 -19.99 4.91
CA ASP A 527 -5.74 -18.91 4.27
C ASP A 527 -6.49 -18.29 3.08
N MET A 528 -5.92 -17.26 2.46
CA MET A 528 -6.52 -16.55 1.33
C MET A 528 -6.59 -17.35 0.03
N THR A 529 -6.12 -18.60 -0.01
CA THR A 529 -6.37 -19.49 -1.15
C THR A 529 -7.69 -20.23 -1.03
N GLY A 530 -8.39 -20.10 0.10
CA GLY A 530 -9.63 -20.83 0.36
C GLY A 530 -9.40 -22.31 0.68
N ARG A 531 -8.17 -22.69 1.04
CA ARG A 531 -7.87 -24.01 1.58
C ARG A 531 -7.85 -23.98 3.10
N VAL A 532 -8.27 -25.09 3.70
CA VAL A 532 -8.07 -25.37 5.11
C VAL A 532 -6.96 -26.41 5.22
N GLN A 533 -5.98 -26.15 6.08
CA GLN A 533 -4.88 -27.07 6.37
C GLN A 533 -4.92 -27.49 7.85
N LYS A 534 -4.79 -28.79 8.10
CA LYS A 534 -4.70 -29.39 9.42
C LYS A 534 -3.25 -29.69 9.76
N PHE A 535 -2.86 -29.34 10.99
CA PHE A 535 -1.55 -29.61 11.58
C PHE A 535 -1.76 -30.33 12.91
N SER A 536 -0.85 -31.23 13.25
CA SER A 536 -0.77 -31.79 14.59
C SER A 536 -0.49 -30.70 15.62
N SER A 537 -0.71 -31.01 16.90
CA SER A 537 -0.37 -30.12 18.03
C SER A 537 1.11 -29.70 18.05
N ASN A 538 2.01 -30.45 17.42
CA ASN A 538 3.43 -30.12 17.28
C ASN A 538 3.76 -29.28 16.03
N GLY A 539 2.75 -28.88 15.24
CA GLY A 539 2.93 -28.04 14.05
C GLY A 539 3.31 -28.81 12.77
N VAL A 540 3.22 -30.14 12.77
CA VAL A 540 3.46 -30.96 11.57
C VAL A 540 2.20 -31.02 10.72
N TYR A 541 2.30 -30.74 9.42
CA TYR A 541 1.19 -30.87 8.47
C TYR A 541 0.60 -32.28 8.46
N VAL A 542 -0.73 -32.39 8.43
CA VAL A 542 -1.47 -33.66 8.42
C VAL A 542 -2.26 -33.82 7.13
N THR A 543 -3.15 -32.88 6.82
CA THR A 543 -4.02 -32.93 5.63
C THR A 543 -4.52 -31.54 5.25
N SER A 544 -5.15 -31.43 4.09
CA SER A 544 -5.79 -30.20 3.65
C SER A 544 -6.92 -30.47 2.68
N TRP A 545 -7.89 -29.56 2.63
CA TRP A 545 -8.97 -29.59 1.65
C TRP A 545 -9.28 -28.19 1.14
N GLN A 546 -9.89 -28.14 -0.03
CA GLN A 546 -10.30 -26.90 -0.68
C GLN A 546 -11.77 -26.61 -0.37
N LEU A 547 -12.12 -25.34 -0.21
CA LEU A 547 -13.53 -24.94 -0.13
C LEU A 547 -14.25 -25.16 -1.46
N PRO A 548 -15.58 -25.35 -1.45
CA PRO A 548 -16.35 -25.69 -2.65
C PRO A 548 -16.26 -24.65 -3.77
N GLN A 549 -16.16 -23.36 -3.42
CA GLN A 549 -16.03 -22.25 -4.37
C GLN A 549 -15.14 -21.16 -3.78
N THR A 550 -14.26 -20.57 -4.58
CA THR A 550 -13.29 -19.56 -4.12
C THR A 550 -13.22 -18.32 -5.00
N ASP A 551 -14.01 -18.24 -6.06
CA ASP A 551 -13.94 -17.19 -7.08
C ASP A 551 -14.38 -15.79 -6.61
N ARG A 552 -15.31 -15.71 -5.65
CA ARG A 552 -15.89 -14.44 -5.16
C ARG A 552 -15.23 -13.91 -3.90
N GLY A 553 -14.32 -14.68 -3.30
CA GLY A 553 -13.58 -14.30 -2.12
C GLY A 553 -13.36 -15.46 -1.16
N ASN A 554 -12.69 -15.16 -0.07
CA ASN A 554 -12.04 -16.16 0.79
C ASN A 554 -12.81 -16.40 2.10
N PRO A 555 -12.48 -17.47 2.85
CA PRO A 555 -12.99 -17.78 4.20
C PRO A 555 -12.34 -16.99 5.33
N LYS A 556 -13.12 -16.52 6.30
CA LYS A 556 -12.69 -15.50 7.27
C LYS A 556 -12.56 -16.06 8.69
N GLY A 557 -13.64 -16.58 9.26
CA GLY A 557 -13.68 -17.13 10.61
C GLY A 557 -13.79 -18.64 10.62
N MET A 558 -13.26 -19.27 11.68
CA MET A 558 -13.38 -20.69 11.95
C MET A 558 -13.63 -20.94 13.43
N CYS A 559 -14.37 -22.00 13.72
CA CYS A 559 -14.53 -22.54 15.06
C CYS A 559 -14.85 -24.04 14.98
N GLN A 560 -15.09 -24.66 16.13
CA GLN A 560 -15.56 -26.04 16.21
C GLN A 560 -17.03 -26.06 16.66
N ASP A 561 -17.87 -26.88 16.04
CA ASP A 561 -19.23 -27.11 16.50
C ASP A 561 -19.31 -28.17 17.61
N GLY A 562 -20.49 -28.33 18.22
CA GLY A 562 -20.72 -29.28 19.31
C GLY A 562 -20.52 -30.76 18.93
N ALA A 563 -20.49 -31.09 17.64
CA ALA A 563 -20.20 -32.44 17.14
C ALA A 563 -18.72 -32.64 16.81
N GLY A 564 -17.88 -31.63 16.99
CA GLY A 564 -16.45 -31.67 16.71
C GLY A 564 -16.07 -31.31 15.27
N ASN A 565 -17.01 -30.84 14.45
CA ASN A 565 -16.75 -30.46 13.08
C ASN A 565 -16.13 -29.06 13.01
N VAL A 566 -15.33 -28.83 11.97
CA VAL A 566 -14.72 -27.53 11.69
C VAL A 566 -15.74 -26.66 10.94
N VAL A 567 -16.15 -25.57 11.56
CA VAL A 567 -17.03 -24.56 10.96
C VAL A 567 -16.15 -23.52 10.26
N VAL A 568 -16.47 -23.18 9.01
CA VAL A 568 -15.73 -22.18 8.21
C VAL A 568 -16.71 -21.19 7.59
N ILE A 569 -16.50 -19.90 7.89
CA ILE A 569 -17.32 -18.78 7.43
C ILE A 569 -16.81 -18.22 6.11
N GLU A 570 -17.69 -18.08 5.12
CA GLU A 570 -17.40 -17.50 3.80
C GLU A 570 -18.24 -16.21 3.58
N PRO A 571 -17.69 -15.03 3.91
CA PRO A 571 -18.41 -13.77 3.83
C PRO A 571 -18.96 -13.47 2.43
N HIS A 572 -18.16 -13.70 1.40
CA HIS A 572 -18.48 -13.32 0.02
C HIS A 572 -19.51 -14.23 -0.66
N TYR A 573 -19.74 -15.40 -0.07
CA TYR A 573 -20.79 -16.32 -0.50
C TYR A 573 -21.99 -16.30 0.44
N SER A 574 -21.92 -15.57 1.55
CA SER A 574 -22.96 -15.58 2.59
C SER A 574 -23.20 -17.00 3.14
N ARG A 575 -22.11 -17.76 3.38
CA ARG A 575 -22.19 -19.18 3.76
C ARG A 575 -21.47 -19.50 5.06
N VAL A 576 -21.98 -20.55 5.70
CA VAL A 576 -21.40 -21.26 6.82
C VAL A 576 -21.23 -22.73 6.40
N ASN A 577 -20.00 -23.23 6.43
CA ASN A 577 -19.69 -24.61 6.07
C ASN A 577 -19.29 -25.41 7.30
N HIS A 578 -19.79 -26.63 7.43
CA HIS A 578 -19.38 -27.59 8.43
C HIS A 578 -18.61 -28.71 7.76
N PHE A 579 -17.34 -28.89 8.13
CA PHE A 579 -16.48 -29.95 7.64
C PHE A 579 -16.17 -30.94 8.76
N SER A 580 -16.19 -32.23 8.43
CA SER A 580 -15.59 -33.26 9.31
C SER A 580 -14.11 -32.95 9.55
N ILE A 581 -13.54 -33.56 10.60
CA ILE A 581 -12.11 -33.45 10.93
C ILE A 581 -11.15 -33.92 9.82
N ASP A 582 -11.67 -34.68 8.85
CA ASP A 582 -10.95 -35.18 7.67
C ASP A 582 -11.20 -34.33 6.41
N GLY A 583 -11.98 -33.25 6.52
CA GLY A 583 -12.21 -32.29 5.43
C GLY A 583 -13.39 -32.59 4.51
N LYS A 584 -14.22 -33.60 4.81
CA LYS A 584 -15.49 -33.83 4.08
C LYS A 584 -16.53 -32.79 4.50
N LEU A 585 -17.14 -32.10 3.52
CA LEU A 585 -18.26 -31.18 3.76
C LEU A 585 -19.49 -31.98 4.25
N ILE A 586 -19.97 -31.67 5.44
CA ILE A 586 -21.12 -32.32 6.09
C ILE A 586 -22.39 -31.52 5.81
N HIS A 587 -22.33 -30.22 6.05
CA HIS A 587 -23.49 -29.34 5.97
C HIS A 587 -23.07 -27.93 5.54
N GLN A 588 -23.91 -27.26 4.75
CA GLN A 588 -23.70 -25.90 4.28
C GLN A 588 -25.03 -25.15 4.32
N TRP A 589 -25.00 -23.93 4.84
CA TRP A 589 -26.19 -23.09 4.95
C TRP A 589 -25.83 -21.61 4.88
N GLY A 590 -26.86 -20.76 4.79
CA GLY A 590 -26.74 -19.30 4.67
C GLY A 590 -27.49 -18.77 3.45
N VAL A 591 -28.20 -17.67 3.64
CA VAL A 591 -28.95 -16.96 2.58
C VAL A 591 -28.49 -15.51 2.59
N HIS A 592 -28.05 -15.00 1.44
CA HIS A 592 -27.67 -13.59 1.33
C HIS A 592 -28.87 -12.67 1.55
N GLY A 593 -28.73 -11.70 2.46
CA GLY A 593 -29.74 -10.68 2.69
C GLY A 593 -29.58 -9.99 4.04
N THR A 594 -30.38 -8.95 4.27
CA THR A 594 -30.36 -8.12 5.47
C THR A 594 -31.44 -8.46 6.49
N ASN A 595 -32.44 -9.26 6.08
CA ASN A 595 -33.51 -9.73 6.95
C ASN A 595 -32.96 -10.60 8.09
N ALA A 596 -33.73 -10.75 9.16
CA ALA A 596 -33.42 -11.68 10.24
C ALA A 596 -33.28 -13.11 9.69
N GLY A 597 -32.23 -13.82 10.09
CA GLY A 597 -31.88 -15.15 9.62
C GLY A 597 -31.13 -15.20 8.27
N HIS A 598 -31.09 -14.10 7.52
CA HIS A 598 -30.22 -13.96 6.36
C HIS A 598 -28.86 -13.43 6.80
N VAL A 599 -27.79 -13.86 6.13
CA VAL A 599 -26.41 -13.43 6.42
C VAL A 599 -25.84 -12.68 5.22
N ALA A 600 -25.64 -11.37 5.34
CA ALA A 600 -25.13 -10.54 4.27
C ALA A 600 -23.62 -10.73 4.10
N PHE A 601 -22.86 -10.52 5.18
CA PHE A 601 -21.40 -10.55 5.15
C PHE A 601 -20.83 -11.09 6.47
N PRO A 602 -21.05 -12.39 6.76
CA PRO A 602 -20.67 -13.01 8.02
C PRO A 602 -19.15 -13.02 8.20
N ARG A 603 -18.67 -12.82 9.43
CA ARG A 603 -17.24 -12.61 9.73
C ARG A 603 -16.64 -13.69 10.59
N SER A 604 -17.21 -13.89 11.77
CA SER A 604 -16.78 -14.91 12.70
C SER A 604 -17.97 -15.73 13.16
N ALA A 605 -17.68 -16.92 13.68
CA ALA A 605 -18.66 -17.75 14.35
C ALA A 605 -18.08 -18.33 15.63
N VAL A 606 -18.92 -18.43 16.65
CA VAL A 606 -18.61 -19.14 17.90
C VAL A 606 -19.82 -19.95 18.33
N VAL A 607 -19.57 -21.08 19.00
CA VAL A 607 -20.60 -22.03 19.42
C VAL A 607 -20.64 -22.07 20.94
N ASN A 608 -21.84 -22.01 21.51
CA ASN A 608 -22.03 -22.06 22.96
C ASN A 608 -22.18 -23.49 23.51
N SER A 609 -22.34 -23.61 24.83
CA SER A 609 -22.47 -24.91 25.50
C SER A 609 -23.68 -25.74 25.04
N ARG A 610 -24.71 -25.09 24.47
CA ARG A 610 -25.92 -25.73 23.90
C ARG A 610 -25.78 -26.07 22.42
N GLY A 611 -24.63 -25.79 21.81
CA GLY A 611 -24.39 -25.99 20.38
C GLY A 611 -24.94 -24.87 19.50
N GLU A 612 -25.55 -23.81 20.04
CA GLU A 612 -26.09 -22.69 19.27
C GLU A 612 -24.94 -21.84 18.68
N ILE A 613 -25.11 -21.37 17.45
CA ILE A 613 -24.07 -20.69 16.68
C ILE A 613 -24.32 -19.18 16.67
N TYR A 614 -23.37 -18.38 17.13
CA TYR A 614 -23.37 -16.93 17.02
C TYR A 614 -22.53 -16.52 15.80
N ILE A 615 -23.03 -15.57 15.02
CA ILE A 615 -22.37 -15.04 13.81
C ILE A 615 -22.34 -13.52 13.88
N SER A 616 -21.16 -12.93 13.70
CA SER A 616 -20.99 -11.49 13.53
C SER A 616 -21.07 -11.10 12.06
N GLU A 617 -21.61 -9.94 11.77
CA GLU A 617 -21.75 -9.38 10.42
C GLU A 617 -21.37 -7.90 10.40
N TYR A 618 -20.78 -7.44 9.30
CA TYR A 618 -20.62 -6.00 9.07
C TYR A 618 -20.81 -5.59 7.61
N GLY A 619 -21.00 -4.29 7.41
CA GLY A 619 -20.88 -3.64 6.11
C GLY A 619 -22.21 -3.15 5.62
N VAL A 620 -23.13 -4.07 5.30
CA VAL A 620 -24.53 -3.69 5.01
C VAL A 620 -25.31 -3.52 6.30
N VAL A 621 -25.09 -4.43 7.26
CA VAL A 621 -25.69 -4.41 8.60
C VAL A 621 -24.61 -4.83 9.58
N ASP A 622 -24.46 -4.05 10.64
CA ASP A 622 -23.52 -4.34 11.74
C ASP A 622 -24.32 -4.95 12.90
N ARG A 623 -24.21 -6.26 13.10
CA ARG A 623 -24.98 -7.00 14.11
C ARG A 623 -24.35 -8.33 14.49
N VAL A 624 -24.88 -8.96 15.53
CA VAL A 624 -24.69 -10.37 15.83
C VAL A 624 -26.02 -11.12 15.71
N GLN A 625 -25.99 -12.29 15.07
CA GLN A 625 -27.12 -13.20 14.97
C GLN A 625 -26.82 -14.54 15.64
N LYS A 626 -27.85 -15.16 16.19
CA LYS A 626 -27.79 -16.46 16.84
C LYS A 626 -28.68 -17.46 16.10
N PHE A 627 -28.16 -18.66 15.88
CA PHE A 627 -28.80 -19.75 15.15
C PHE A 627 -28.80 -21.05 15.96
N SER A 628 -29.69 -21.97 15.60
CA SER A 628 -29.70 -23.34 16.11
C SER A 628 -28.40 -24.09 15.77
N ALA A 629 -28.14 -25.22 16.44
CA ALA A 629 -26.90 -25.98 16.29
C ALA A 629 -26.62 -26.52 14.88
N ASN A 630 -27.67 -26.72 14.08
CA ASN A 630 -27.56 -27.08 12.67
C ASN A 630 -27.59 -25.88 11.73
N GLY A 631 -27.69 -24.65 12.25
CA GLY A 631 -27.78 -23.41 11.47
C GLY A 631 -29.10 -23.18 10.75
N ALA A 632 -30.06 -24.11 10.86
CA ALA A 632 -31.29 -24.10 10.07
C ALA A 632 -32.33 -23.09 10.56
N GLN A 633 -32.28 -22.68 11.83
CA GLN A 633 -33.26 -21.79 12.44
C GLN A 633 -32.58 -20.58 13.06
N PHE A 634 -33.07 -19.40 12.66
CA PHE A 634 -32.76 -18.14 13.32
C PHE A 634 -33.41 -18.11 14.71
N ILE A 635 -32.65 -17.72 15.72
CA ILE A 635 -33.12 -17.61 17.11
C ILE A 635 -33.32 -16.15 17.48
N GLN A 636 -32.28 -15.32 17.33
CA GLN A 636 -32.32 -13.91 17.70
C GLN A 636 -31.20 -13.11 17.01
N SER A 637 -31.37 -11.79 16.98
CA SER A 637 -30.37 -10.83 16.51
C SER A 637 -30.31 -9.63 17.44
N PHE A 638 -29.13 -9.06 17.64
CA PHE A 638 -28.95 -7.84 18.42
C PHE A 638 -27.78 -7.01 17.90
N GLY A 639 -27.79 -5.73 18.28
CA GLY A 639 -26.85 -4.70 17.81
C GLY A 639 -27.25 -4.06 16.48
N HIS A 640 -26.78 -2.83 16.28
CA HIS A 640 -26.87 -2.05 15.05
C HIS A 640 -25.65 -1.14 14.92
N ALA A 641 -25.49 -0.48 13.77
CA ALA A 641 -24.39 0.45 13.55
C ALA A 641 -24.40 1.62 14.56
N GLY A 642 -23.28 1.88 15.23
CA GLY A 642 -23.10 3.03 16.11
C GLY A 642 -22.00 2.85 17.18
N PRO A 643 -21.65 3.92 17.93
CA PRO A 643 -20.63 3.90 18.97
C PRO A 643 -21.18 3.68 20.40
N GLY A 644 -22.50 3.65 20.59
CA GLY A 644 -23.16 3.49 21.88
C GLY A 644 -23.05 2.07 22.46
N PRO A 645 -23.41 1.85 23.75
CA PRO A 645 -23.41 0.52 24.35
C PRO A 645 -24.34 -0.46 23.63
N GLY A 646 -23.83 -1.62 23.21
CA GLY A 646 -24.60 -2.60 22.44
C GLY A 646 -24.76 -2.25 20.96
N GLU A 647 -24.19 -1.12 20.52
CA GLU A 647 -24.04 -0.76 19.11
C GLU A 647 -22.66 -1.18 18.62
N PHE A 648 -22.53 -1.44 17.33
CA PHE A 648 -21.30 -1.92 16.73
C PHE A 648 -20.81 -1.00 15.62
N ASN A 649 -19.50 -0.99 15.43
CA ASN A 649 -18.87 -0.49 14.23
C ASN A 649 -17.88 -1.54 13.76
N ARG A 650 -18.32 -2.33 12.77
CA ARG A 650 -17.58 -3.48 12.25
C ARG A 650 -17.23 -4.53 13.33
N PRO A 651 -18.22 -5.29 13.84
CA PRO A 651 -17.93 -6.41 14.73
C PRO A 651 -17.22 -7.52 13.94
N GLU A 652 -16.02 -7.92 14.37
CA GLU A 652 -15.23 -8.98 13.71
C GLU A 652 -15.28 -10.28 14.54
N GLY A 653 -14.24 -10.58 15.33
CA GLY A 653 -14.16 -11.86 16.06
C GLY A 653 -15.07 -11.96 17.26
N LEU A 654 -15.35 -13.22 17.63
CA LEU A 654 -16.29 -13.60 18.68
C LEU A 654 -15.60 -14.60 19.60
N GLY A 655 -15.78 -14.42 20.91
CA GLY A 655 -15.36 -15.35 21.95
C GLY A 655 -16.54 -15.68 22.86
N ILE A 656 -16.50 -16.83 23.53
CA ILE A 656 -17.52 -17.21 24.50
C ILE A 656 -16.86 -17.78 25.75
N ASP A 657 -17.37 -17.41 26.92
CA ASP A 657 -16.90 -17.97 28.18
C ASP A 657 -17.72 -19.20 28.61
N ARG A 658 -17.41 -19.74 29.78
CA ARG A 658 -18.06 -20.93 30.33
C ARG A 658 -19.48 -20.69 30.84
N GLN A 659 -19.87 -19.43 30.97
CA GLN A 659 -21.19 -18.99 31.36
C GLN A 659 -22.04 -18.62 30.12
N ASP A 660 -21.56 -18.96 28.92
CA ASP A 660 -22.12 -18.58 27.63
C ASP A 660 -22.24 -17.06 27.42
N GLN A 661 -21.43 -16.25 28.11
CA GLN A 661 -21.34 -14.81 27.81
C GLN A 661 -20.55 -14.61 26.52
N LEU A 662 -21.10 -13.82 25.61
CA LEU A 662 -20.52 -13.54 24.30
C LEU A 662 -19.62 -12.30 24.38
N TYR A 663 -18.39 -12.44 23.92
CA TYR A 663 -17.42 -11.37 23.76
C TYR A 663 -17.33 -11.01 22.28
N VAL A 664 -17.51 -9.73 21.96
CA VAL A 664 -17.51 -9.22 20.59
C VAL A 664 -16.38 -8.23 20.42
N ALA A 665 -15.49 -8.49 19.45
CA ALA A 665 -14.46 -7.55 19.06
C ALA A 665 -15.06 -6.46 18.15
N ASP A 666 -15.40 -5.32 18.74
CA ASP A 666 -15.99 -4.16 18.07
C ASP A 666 -14.88 -3.29 17.45
N SER A 667 -14.39 -3.75 16.29
CA SER A 667 -13.09 -3.36 15.76
C SER A 667 -12.93 -1.86 15.55
N CYS A 668 -13.88 -1.21 14.89
CA CYS A 668 -13.74 0.22 14.56
C CYS A 668 -14.12 1.14 15.72
N ASN A 669 -14.71 0.62 16.80
CA ASN A 669 -14.90 1.35 18.06
C ASN A 669 -13.78 1.09 19.08
N HIS A 670 -12.78 0.28 18.73
CA HIS A 670 -11.58 0.04 19.56
C HIS A 670 -11.88 -0.52 20.96
N ARG A 671 -12.87 -1.42 21.05
CA ARG A 671 -13.34 -2.00 22.33
C ARG A 671 -13.74 -3.45 22.19
N ILE A 672 -13.86 -4.15 23.32
CA ILE A 672 -14.54 -5.43 23.43
C ILE A 672 -15.86 -5.20 24.15
N GLU A 673 -16.95 -5.73 23.60
CA GLU A 673 -18.27 -5.72 24.24
C GLU A 673 -18.65 -7.11 24.73
N ILE A 674 -19.32 -7.18 25.89
CA ILE A 674 -19.73 -8.43 26.53
C ILE A 674 -21.24 -8.46 26.61
N PHE A 675 -21.84 -9.57 26.17
CA PHE A 675 -23.28 -9.80 26.16
C PHE A 675 -23.63 -11.04 26.95
N SER A 676 -24.82 -11.03 27.54
CA SER A 676 -25.41 -12.20 28.17
C SER A 676 -25.83 -13.25 27.12
N PRO A 677 -26.11 -14.50 27.51
CA PRO A 677 -26.56 -15.55 26.59
C PRO A 677 -27.86 -15.18 25.84
N ASP A 678 -28.70 -14.32 26.42
CA ASP A 678 -29.93 -13.75 25.85
C ASP A 678 -29.70 -12.46 25.03
N GLY A 679 -28.46 -12.06 24.79
CA GLY A 679 -28.10 -10.96 23.90
C GLY A 679 -28.21 -9.56 24.51
N ARG A 680 -28.31 -9.44 25.85
CA ARG A 680 -28.29 -8.14 26.53
C ARG A 680 -26.86 -7.66 26.72
N PHE A 681 -26.61 -6.40 26.39
CA PHE A 681 -25.33 -5.76 26.68
C PHE A 681 -25.08 -5.77 28.20
N LEU A 682 -23.91 -6.24 28.61
CA LEU A 682 -23.49 -6.28 30.01
C LEU A 682 -22.51 -5.16 30.33
N ARG A 683 -21.44 -5.05 29.54
CA ARG A 683 -20.35 -4.09 29.72
C ARG A 683 -19.43 -4.07 28.51
N SER A 684 -18.58 -3.06 28.43
CA SER A 684 -17.49 -2.98 27.47
C SER A 684 -16.22 -2.44 28.11
N TYR A 685 -15.07 -2.75 27.51
CA TYR A 685 -13.78 -2.23 27.93
C TYR A 685 -12.87 -2.00 26.72
N GLY A 686 -11.81 -1.24 26.93
CA GLY A 686 -10.94 -0.75 25.87
C GLY A 686 -11.35 0.63 25.36
N ARG A 687 -10.39 1.31 24.75
CA ARG A 687 -10.55 2.58 24.03
C ARG A 687 -9.44 2.71 23.00
N ALA A 688 -9.62 3.55 22.00
CA ALA A 688 -8.59 3.80 20.99
C ALA A 688 -7.27 4.23 21.65
N GLY A 689 -6.18 3.52 21.34
CA GLY A 689 -4.85 3.86 21.83
C GLY A 689 -3.84 2.72 21.73
N SER A 690 -2.75 2.86 22.47
CA SER A 690 -1.60 1.93 22.43
C SER A 690 -1.02 1.60 23.81
N ALA A 691 -1.52 2.22 24.88
CA ALA A 691 -1.17 1.82 26.24
C ALA A 691 -1.79 0.45 26.59
N LEU A 692 -1.42 -0.06 27.77
CA LEU A 692 -2.01 -1.26 28.35
C LEU A 692 -3.49 -0.99 28.68
N GLY A 693 -4.40 -1.83 28.20
CA GLY A 693 -5.85 -1.64 28.29
C GLY A 693 -6.47 -0.75 27.21
N GLU A 694 -5.65 -0.07 26.39
CA GLU A 694 -6.11 0.61 25.17
C GLU A 694 -5.97 -0.33 23.97
N LEU A 695 -6.92 -0.29 23.05
CA LEU A 695 -6.99 -1.19 21.91
C LEU A 695 -6.90 -0.41 20.58
N SER A 696 -6.27 -1.01 19.58
CA SER A 696 -6.32 -0.50 18.21
C SER A 696 -6.81 -1.58 17.25
N TYR A 697 -8.06 -1.43 16.81
CA TYR A 697 -8.75 -2.37 15.94
C TYR A 697 -8.64 -3.82 16.44
N PRO A 698 -9.34 -4.20 17.52
CA PRO A 698 -9.41 -5.60 17.94
C PRO A 698 -10.15 -6.41 16.87
N TYR A 699 -9.49 -7.42 16.29
CA TYR A 699 -10.07 -8.24 15.22
C TYR A 699 -10.55 -9.60 15.69
N ASP A 700 -10.02 -10.10 16.81
CA ASP A 700 -10.44 -11.37 17.38
C ASP A 700 -10.30 -11.39 18.90
N VAL A 701 -11.11 -12.22 19.55
CA VAL A 701 -11.11 -12.42 21.00
C VAL A 701 -11.38 -13.88 21.34
N GLN A 702 -10.54 -14.46 22.19
CA GLN A 702 -10.73 -15.82 22.72
C GLN A 702 -10.71 -15.79 24.24
N VAL A 703 -11.59 -16.57 24.88
CA VAL A 703 -11.69 -16.63 26.34
C VAL A 703 -11.25 -18.00 26.81
N ASP A 704 -10.31 -18.06 27.74
CA ASP A 704 -9.86 -19.32 28.31
C ASP A 704 -10.80 -19.83 29.40
N ARG A 705 -10.48 -21.03 29.87
CA ARG A 705 -11.21 -21.74 30.92
C ARG A 705 -11.33 -20.94 32.23
N VAL A 706 -10.37 -20.09 32.56
CA VAL A 706 -10.36 -19.29 33.79
C VAL A 706 -10.95 -17.89 33.53
N GLY A 707 -11.58 -17.66 32.36
CA GLY A 707 -12.16 -16.37 32.02
C GLY A 707 -11.14 -15.34 31.53
N ARG A 708 -9.87 -15.70 31.31
CA ARG A 708 -8.89 -14.77 30.73
C ARG A 708 -9.15 -14.56 29.25
N GLN A 709 -8.99 -13.34 28.79
CA GLN A 709 -9.41 -12.90 27.47
C GLN A 709 -8.15 -12.55 26.66
N TYR A 710 -8.03 -13.12 25.46
CA TYR A 710 -6.94 -12.91 24.54
C TYR A 710 -7.46 -12.11 23.36
N VAL A 711 -7.03 -10.86 23.24
CA VAL A 711 -7.51 -9.91 22.24
C VAL A 711 -6.44 -9.70 21.18
N CYS A 712 -6.76 -10.03 19.92
CA CYS A 712 -5.89 -9.80 18.78
C CYS A 712 -6.08 -8.39 18.22
N GLU A 713 -5.05 -7.56 18.31
CA GLU A 713 -5.08 -6.20 17.78
C GLU A 713 -4.43 -6.15 16.39
N PHE A 714 -5.25 -5.89 15.38
CA PHE A 714 -4.77 -5.67 14.02
C PHE A 714 -3.99 -4.37 13.90
N GLY A 715 -4.48 -3.29 14.52
CA GLY A 715 -3.89 -1.95 14.41
C GLY A 715 -2.52 -1.84 15.07
N ASN A 716 -2.37 -2.41 16.27
CA ASN A 716 -1.13 -2.41 17.04
C ASN A 716 -0.22 -3.61 16.76
N SER A 717 -0.67 -4.60 15.96
CA SER A 717 0.06 -5.85 15.67
C SER A 717 0.58 -6.55 16.94
N ARG A 718 -0.31 -6.75 17.91
CA ARG A 718 0.00 -7.35 19.22
C ARG A 718 -1.21 -8.10 19.76
N ILE A 719 -0.99 -8.91 20.80
CA ILE A 719 -2.05 -9.54 21.57
C ILE A 719 -2.09 -8.88 22.95
N GLN A 720 -3.29 -8.51 23.42
CA GLN A 720 -3.50 -8.11 24.81
C GLN A 720 -4.24 -9.18 25.58
N ILE A 721 -3.82 -9.40 26.82
CA ILE A 721 -4.41 -10.40 27.69
C ILE A 721 -5.06 -9.70 28.87
N PHE A 722 -6.33 -10.01 29.12
CA PHE A 722 -7.10 -9.50 30.25
C PHE A 722 -7.48 -10.63 31.19
N ASP A 723 -7.68 -10.32 32.46
CA ASP A 723 -8.24 -11.27 33.43
C ASP A 723 -9.76 -11.41 33.30
N GLU A 724 -10.35 -12.26 34.14
CA GLU A 724 -11.81 -12.46 34.22
C GLU A 724 -12.58 -11.18 34.62
N ASN A 725 -11.90 -10.22 35.26
CA ASN A 725 -12.47 -8.94 35.68
C ASN A 725 -12.27 -7.83 34.62
N ASN A 726 -11.76 -8.18 33.43
CA ASN A 726 -11.47 -7.25 32.33
C ASN A 726 -10.32 -6.28 32.61
N LEU A 727 -9.45 -6.60 33.57
CA LEU A 727 -8.24 -5.84 33.84
C LEU A 727 -7.09 -6.33 32.96
N PRO A 728 -6.32 -5.43 32.33
CA PRO A 728 -5.24 -5.84 31.44
C PRO A 728 -4.05 -6.41 32.23
N LEU A 729 -3.57 -7.59 31.83
CA LEU A 729 -2.49 -8.34 32.50
C LEU A 729 -1.13 -8.13 31.84
N GLU A 730 -1.07 -8.27 30.52
CA GLU A 730 0.14 -8.11 29.72
C GLU A 730 -0.16 -7.89 28.24
N ILE A 731 0.85 -7.37 27.53
CA ILE A 731 0.92 -7.28 26.08
C ILE A 731 1.94 -8.32 25.61
N VAL A 732 1.56 -9.12 24.62
CA VAL A 732 2.46 -10.07 23.95
C VAL A 732 2.66 -9.64 22.50
N GLY A 733 3.93 -9.51 22.13
CA GLY A 733 4.38 -9.18 20.79
C GLY A 733 4.36 -7.70 20.43
N GLY A 734 4.40 -7.42 19.13
CA GLY A 734 4.51 -6.08 18.56
C GLY A 734 4.85 -6.15 17.07
N VAL A 735 4.84 -5.01 16.38
CA VAL A 735 5.10 -4.94 14.93
C VAL A 735 6.45 -5.56 14.58
N GLY A 736 6.45 -6.56 13.69
CA GLY A 736 7.68 -7.12 13.13
C GLY A 736 7.51 -8.54 12.58
N ALA A 737 8.64 -9.18 12.31
CA ALA A 737 8.72 -10.52 11.70
C ALA A 737 9.58 -11.50 12.51
N ALA A 738 10.23 -11.05 13.58
CA ALA A 738 10.92 -11.97 14.48
C ALA A 738 9.92 -12.90 15.18
N PRO A 739 10.34 -14.07 15.68
CA PRO A 739 9.49 -14.86 16.58
C PRO A 739 8.97 -14.00 17.74
N GLY A 740 7.67 -14.08 18.01
CA GLY A 740 7.00 -13.26 19.03
C GLY A 740 6.50 -11.90 18.52
N GLN A 741 6.90 -11.46 17.33
CA GLN A 741 6.40 -10.23 16.67
C GLN A 741 5.39 -10.57 15.58
N PHE A 742 4.49 -9.63 15.26
CA PHE A 742 3.40 -9.83 14.30
C PHE A 742 3.35 -8.75 13.22
N SER A 743 2.75 -9.10 12.09
CA SER A 743 2.33 -8.17 11.06
C SER A 743 0.88 -8.47 10.69
N ASN A 744 -0.03 -7.56 11.07
CA ASN A 744 -1.48 -7.66 10.87
C ASN A 744 -2.03 -9.05 11.28
N PRO A 745 -1.89 -9.43 12.57
CA PRO A 745 -2.47 -10.67 13.06
C PRO A 745 -4.00 -10.62 12.92
N TRP A 746 -4.63 -11.76 12.62
CA TRP A 746 -6.08 -11.83 12.43
C TRP A 746 -6.81 -12.70 13.44
N GLY A 747 -6.60 -14.02 13.40
CA GLY A 747 -7.36 -14.98 14.19
C GLY A 747 -6.55 -15.60 15.33
N LEU A 748 -7.25 -15.99 16.39
CA LEU A 748 -6.73 -16.65 17.58
C LEU A 748 -7.40 -18.00 17.81
N ALA A 749 -6.64 -18.95 18.36
CA ALA A 749 -7.18 -20.19 18.91
C ALA A 749 -6.41 -20.59 20.16
N LEU A 750 -7.08 -21.28 21.07
CA LEU A 750 -6.49 -21.82 22.29
C LEU A 750 -6.60 -23.34 22.28
N ASP A 751 -5.50 -24.04 22.56
CA ASP A 751 -5.56 -25.48 22.81
C ASP A 751 -5.96 -25.81 24.26
N SER A 752 -6.14 -27.11 24.54
CA SER A 752 -6.57 -27.61 25.84
C SER A 752 -5.60 -27.30 26.99
N MET A 753 -4.32 -27.09 26.65
CA MET A 753 -3.24 -26.68 27.57
C MET A 753 -3.17 -25.16 27.75
N GLY A 754 -3.96 -24.40 26.97
CA GLY A 754 -3.99 -22.95 26.96
C GLY A 754 -2.91 -22.31 26.10
N ASN A 755 -2.17 -23.06 25.28
CA ASN A 755 -1.26 -22.46 24.31
C ASN A 755 -2.06 -21.64 23.31
N LEU A 756 -1.51 -20.50 22.88
CA LEU A 756 -2.18 -19.57 21.99
C LEU A 756 -1.62 -19.70 20.58
N TYR A 757 -2.49 -19.92 19.61
CA TYR A 757 -2.18 -19.86 18.19
C TYR A 757 -2.62 -18.51 17.63
N VAL A 758 -1.72 -17.84 16.91
CA VAL A 758 -1.97 -16.54 16.29
C VAL A 758 -1.73 -16.65 14.78
N ALA A 759 -2.76 -16.35 13.98
CA ALA A 759 -2.62 -16.20 12.55
C ALA A 759 -1.90 -14.88 12.23
N ASP A 760 -0.59 -14.95 12.00
CA ASP A 760 0.27 -13.81 11.68
C ASP A 760 0.21 -13.51 10.17
N SER A 761 -0.93 -12.93 9.76
CA SER A 761 -1.41 -12.93 8.39
C SER A 761 -0.40 -12.38 7.38
N ARG A 762 0.19 -11.19 7.62
CA ARG A 762 1.12 -10.58 6.66
C ARG A 762 2.48 -11.26 6.64
N ASN A 763 2.87 -11.94 7.71
CA ASN A 763 4.09 -12.74 7.74
C ASN A 763 3.87 -14.16 7.19
N HIS A 764 2.65 -14.50 6.76
CA HIS A 764 2.32 -15.77 6.11
C HIS A 764 2.67 -17.00 6.97
N ARG A 765 2.44 -16.91 8.28
CA ARG A 765 2.75 -17.96 9.26
C ARG A 765 1.72 -18.01 10.37
N VAL A 766 1.72 -19.09 11.15
CA VAL A 766 1.04 -19.16 12.45
C VAL A 766 2.10 -19.21 13.54
N GLN A 767 1.89 -18.48 14.63
CA GLN A 767 2.76 -18.53 15.80
C GLN A 767 2.04 -19.19 16.96
N LYS A 768 2.63 -20.25 17.52
CA LYS A 768 2.14 -20.96 18.71
C LYS A 768 2.94 -20.49 19.93
N PHE A 769 2.27 -19.83 20.86
CA PHE A 769 2.81 -19.40 22.14
C PHE A 769 2.56 -20.48 23.18
N ILE A 770 3.64 -21.09 23.66
CA ILE A 770 3.60 -22.23 24.57
C ILE A 770 3.65 -21.72 26.00
N ARG A 771 2.67 -22.14 26.82
CA ARG A 771 2.56 -21.72 28.21
C ARG A 771 3.68 -22.28 29.07
N HIS A 772 4.04 -21.53 30.12
CA HIS A 772 4.87 -22.06 31.21
C HIS A 772 4.23 -23.32 31.79
N LYS A 773 5.00 -24.40 31.94
CA LYS A 773 4.54 -25.57 32.68
C LYS A 773 4.37 -25.16 34.14
N HIS A 774 3.15 -25.26 34.69
CA HIS A 774 2.96 -25.13 36.13
C HIS A 774 3.77 -26.23 36.83
N SER A 775 4.92 -25.87 37.43
CA SER A 775 5.54 -26.71 38.43
C SER A 775 4.53 -26.82 39.58
N LYS A 776 4.15 -28.05 39.94
CA LYS A 776 3.42 -28.31 41.18
C LYS A 776 4.29 -27.74 42.31
N VAL A 777 3.87 -26.62 42.90
CA VAL A 777 4.44 -26.14 44.15
C VAL A 777 4.16 -27.22 45.18
N ALA A 778 5.20 -27.96 45.55
CA ALA A 778 5.13 -28.92 46.64
C ALA A 778 4.94 -28.14 47.94
N ASN A 779 3.73 -28.15 48.46
CA ASN A 779 3.47 -27.89 49.87
C ASN A 779 4.24 -28.93 50.70
N GLY A 780 5.32 -28.49 51.33
CA GLY A 780 6.02 -29.22 52.38
C GLY A 780 6.62 -28.22 53.36
N PRO A 781 6.35 -28.31 54.67
CA PRO A 781 6.88 -27.35 55.64
C PRO A 781 8.41 -27.53 55.72
N LYS A 782 9.16 -26.43 55.57
CA LYS A 782 10.59 -26.41 55.89
C LYS A 782 10.77 -26.69 57.39
N PRO A 783 11.65 -27.65 57.79
CA PRO A 783 11.97 -27.81 59.21
C PRO A 783 12.85 -26.64 59.66
N LEU A 784 12.50 -26.09 60.82
CA LEU A 784 13.29 -25.10 61.56
C LEU A 784 14.58 -25.77 62.07
N THR A 785 15.73 -25.40 61.49
CA THR A 785 17.03 -25.58 62.17
C THR A 785 17.41 -24.28 62.86
N LYS A 786 17.44 -24.35 64.19
CA LYS A 786 18.01 -23.37 65.12
C LYS A 786 19.51 -23.23 64.87
N GLU A 787 20.00 -22.00 64.84
CA GLU A 787 21.39 -21.69 65.17
C GLU A 787 21.41 -20.91 66.50
N VAL A 788 22.10 -21.45 67.50
CA VAL A 788 22.68 -20.71 68.62
C VAL A 788 24.11 -21.21 68.74
N SER A 789 25.05 -20.26 68.63
CA SER A 789 26.48 -20.26 69.01
C SER A 789 27.35 -21.45 68.62
#